data_AF-A0A7S4T7M5-F1
#
_entry.id   AF-A0A7S4T7M5-F1
#
_cell.length_a   1.000
_cell.length_b   1.000
_cell.length_c   1.000
_cell.angle_alpha   90.00
_cell.angle_beta   90.00
_cell.angle_gamma   90.00
#
_symmetry.space_group_name_H-M   'P 1'
#
loop_
_entity.id
_entity.type
_entity.pdbx_description
1 polymer ?
#
loop_
_entity_poly.entity_id
_entity_poly.type
_entity_poly.pdbx_seq_one_letter_code
_entity_poly.pdbx_strand_id
1 'polypeptide(L)'
;MGLINVLNEECIRPKGNDIAFVTKIYTMNKDNEATCLIQDKFYRDYEFGLKHYAGPVTYDSTGFVTKNMDNLPSDLSDCAKKSTNELLSKEVGYADSEDPSSSSQIEKKKTPAKKRPPPRRPARGAMQRAGSEKKQSDHSSAPSGRQGLQRKASSSIVAETVWTKFRGQLTELMSNIGQTRTRYIRCIKPNTVKKPLVMQHWSAVEQLRCAGVVAAVTISRSAFPNRLEHEITLDRFAGLWHKALPEVVSSNHTSSTSLDDMEEDEPNKIRDDVQRLLTGALKQLEVVKGDKVTRGFVCGKTRTYFRAGALELLEAERLKSLGLHTVNMQRVIRGFVARVKFLKLRKAAIISQSRGRRVVARKKFKRARKACILIQCWLRCIHAGEELVTLRRNRSAAMIQTHWRMAVAITMLKKSVKSAAIIQAMVRGSIQRPIFRKQLKEAREEAKLENQLKALQRKLEEAEARRIEAEQRAKEAAENPPPAVNTNHQANVSETVASAQPAQQTETSSLTTASTASGAAASTAAKMAAAPVEEKKNEVVVPGQLTAQQQTLMDESGKMLEYLRKEVFKLRSQNSQLRKDFDLLKENNQRLMDANASAGASFAALNQHAKQLNKALTVSKAEVATSKQQVHKLNLAQVELKEELKMKTGTYIAEVHSRLQYQKTMGRIVDTIQERCRDSRLIEDVLAMSDECEMEFAAGGGDMHEMGPAGMAEPGGVGGSPSRAESAKDKSISARFTSYLWG
;
A
#
# COMPACT_ATOMS: atom_id res chain seq x y z
N MET A 1 -10.65 -27.05 72.30
CA MET A 1 -9.86 -28.16 71.70
C MET A 1 -9.88 -28.03 70.18
N GLY A 2 -8.93 -28.64 69.46
CA GLY A 2 -8.93 -28.63 67.98
C GLY A 2 -9.80 -29.76 67.40
N LEU A 3 -10.44 -29.51 66.24
CA LEU A 3 -11.43 -30.41 65.60
C LEU A 3 -10.94 -31.87 65.49
N ILE A 4 -9.72 -32.07 64.99
CA ILE A 4 -9.10 -33.40 64.81
C ILE A 4 -8.88 -34.12 66.16
N ASN A 5 -8.52 -33.40 67.21
CA ASN A 5 -8.36 -34.00 68.55
C ASN A 5 -9.72 -34.52 69.06
N VAL A 6 -10.79 -33.76 68.85
CA VAL A 6 -12.15 -34.17 69.24
C VAL A 6 -12.59 -35.41 68.46
N LEU A 7 -12.28 -35.50 67.16
CA LEU A 7 -12.57 -36.70 66.35
C LEU A 7 -11.80 -37.93 66.86
N ASN A 8 -10.50 -37.78 67.12
CA ASN A 8 -9.67 -38.87 67.62
C ASN A 8 -10.11 -39.34 69.02
N GLU A 9 -10.57 -38.45 69.89
CA GLU A 9 -11.19 -38.84 71.16
C GLU A 9 -12.45 -39.70 70.96
N GLU A 10 -13.30 -39.39 69.97
CA GLU A 10 -14.48 -40.22 69.67
C GLU A 10 -14.10 -41.59 69.07
N CYS A 11 -13.06 -41.66 68.24
CA CYS A 11 -12.50 -42.92 67.72
C CYS A 11 -11.97 -43.87 68.81
N ILE A 12 -11.64 -43.35 69.99
CA ILE A 12 -11.18 -44.15 71.16
C ILE A 12 -12.37 -44.61 72.02
N ARG A 13 -13.55 -43.98 71.92
CA ARG A 13 -14.70 -44.34 72.76
C ARG A 13 -15.39 -45.61 72.23
N PRO A 14 -15.61 -46.66 73.06
CA PRO A 14 -16.31 -47.89 72.65
C PRO A 14 -17.78 -47.71 72.20
N LYS A 15 -18.35 -46.51 72.36
CA LYS A 15 -19.65 -46.08 71.82
C LYS A 15 -19.58 -44.71 71.15
N GLY A 16 -18.41 -44.35 70.61
CA GLY A 16 -18.22 -43.13 69.81
C GLY A 16 -19.12 -43.14 68.58
N ASN A 17 -19.69 -41.98 68.23
CA ASN A 17 -20.52 -41.82 67.05
C ASN A 17 -20.45 -40.39 66.51
N ASP A 18 -20.86 -40.21 65.25
CA ASP A 18 -20.67 -38.96 64.52
C ASP A 18 -21.54 -37.80 65.06
N ILE A 19 -22.69 -38.09 65.71
CA ILE A 19 -23.52 -37.09 66.41
C ILE A 19 -22.79 -36.57 67.65
N ALA A 20 -22.22 -37.48 68.45
CA ALA A 20 -21.48 -37.13 69.65
C ALA A 20 -20.23 -36.29 69.31
N PHE A 21 -19.57 -36.59 68.19
CA PHE A 21 -18.51 -35.77 67.62
C PHE A 21 -18.99 -34.33 67.31
N VAL A 22 -20.05 -34.16 66.51
CA VAL A 22 -20.59 -32.84 66.13
C VAL A 22 -21.09 -32.05 67.35
N THR A 23 -21.85 -32.71 68.23
CA THR A 23 -22.35 -32.12 69.49
C THR A 23 -21.20 -31.65 70.40
N LYS A 24 -20.11 -32.42 70.46
CA LYS A 24 -18.91 -32.10 71.25
C LYS A 24 -18.07 -30.99 70.61
N ILE A 25 -17.96 -30.93 69.28
CA ILE A 25 -17.38 -29.77 68.57
C ILE A 25 -18.15 -28.50 68.94
N TYR A 26 -19.47 -28.52 68.85
CA TYR A 26 -20.28 -27.34 69.13
C TYR A 26 -20.19 -26.92 70.60
N THR A 27 -20.40 -27.84 71.54
CA THR A 27 -20.31 -27.53 72.99
C THR A 27 -18.92 -27.05 73.42
N MET A 28 -17.81 -27.63 72.90
CA MET A 28 -16.45 -27.19 73.24
C MET A 28 -16.01 -25.86 72.60
N ASN A 29 -16.84 -25.24 71.75
CA ASN A 29 -16.51 -24.00 71.05
C ASN A 29 -17.59 -22.91 71.14
N LYS A 30 -18.63 -23.07 72.00
CA LYS A 30 -19.71 -22.08 72.16
C LYS A 30 -19.21 -20.68 72.53
N ASP A 31 -18.25 -20.60 73.44
CA ASP A 31 -17.86 -19.34 74.10
C ASP A 31 -16.67 -18.64 73.41
N ASN A 32 -16.31 -19.06 72.20
CA ASN A 32 -15.04 -18.71 71.56
C ASN A 32 -15.25 -17.97 70.22
N GLU A 33 -15.44 -16.65 70.30
CA GLU A 33 -15.69 -15.74 69.16
C GLU A 33 -14.62 -15.82 68.05
N ALA A 34 -13.41 -16.27 68.37
CA ALA A 34 -12.31 -16.43 67.41
C ALA A 34 -12.40 -17.72 66.56
N THR A 35 -13.43 -18.55 66.73
CA THR A 35 -13.54 -19.83 66.01
C THR A 35 -14.01 -19.67 64.57
N CYS A 36 -13.38 -20.43 63.66
CA CYS A 36 -13.82 -20.57 62.27
C CYS A 36 -15.02 -21.54 62.13
N LEU A 37 -15.77 -21.80 63.19
CA LEU A 37 -16.90 -22.73 63.21
C LEU A 37 -18.19 -21.97 62.85
N ILE A 38 -19.09 -22.62 62.11
CA ILE A 38 -20.39 -22.05 61.73
C ILE A 38 -21.47 -22.85 62.47
N GLN A 39 -22.34 -22.14 63.18
CA GLN A 39 -23.57 -22.66 63.77
C GLN A 39 -24.74 -22.09 62.96
N ASP A 40 -25.38 -22.94 62.15
CA ASP A 40 -26.66 -22.63 61.51
C ASP A 40 -27.77 -23.43 62.21
N LYS A 41 -28.96 -22.83 62.36
CA LYS A 41 -30.14 -23.49 62.92
C LYS A 41 -30.75 -24.53 61.96
N PHE A 42 -30.36 -24.50 60.70
CA PHE A 42 -30.81 -25.46 59.67
C PHE A 42 -29.87 -26.66 59.49
N TYR A 43 -28.73 -26.71 60.18
CA TYR A 43 -27.86 -27.90 60.18
C TYR A 43 -28.48 -29.06 60.96
N ARG A 44 -28.35 -30.27 60.41
CA ARG A 44 -28.74 -31.53 61.05
C ARG A 44 -27.73 -31.91 62.14
N ASP A 45 -28.08 -32.87 62.99
CA ASP A 45 -27.21 -33.36 64.10
C ASP A 45 -25.87 -33.97 63.65
N TYR A 46 -25.71 -34.24 62.35
CA TYR A 46 -24.50 -34.74 61.70
C TYR A 46 -23.76 -33.64 60.89
N GLU A 47 -24.34 -32.46 60.72
CA GLU A 47 -23.76 -31.41 59.87
C GLU A 47 -23.02 -30.37 60.70
N PHE A 48 -21.86 -29.93 60.21
CA PHE A 48 -21.15 -28.78 60.79
C PHE A 48 -20.49 -27.92 59.72
N GLY A 49 -20.52 -26.59 59.90
CA GLY A 49 -19.90 -25.65 58.97
C GLY A 49 -18.54 -25.15 59.44
N LEU A 50 -17.63 -24.92 58.49
CA LEU A 50 -16.33 -24.28 58.71
C LEU A 50 -16.13 -23.09 57.75
N LYS A 51 -15.58 -22.01 58.27
CA LYS A 51 -15.22 -20.78 57.54
C LYS A 51 -13.78 -20.86 57.05
N HIS A 52 -13.57 -21.43 55.86
CA HIS A 52 -12.26 -21.48 55.22
C HIS A 52 -11.92 -20.13 54.57
N TYR A 53 -10.64 -19.91 54.24
CA TYR A 53 -10.19 -18.71 53.53
C TYR A 53 -10.86 -18.51 52.15
N ALA A 54 -11.34 -19.60 51.55
CA ALA A 54 -12.08 -19.62 50.30
C ALA A 54 -13.56 -19.22 50.46
N GLY A 55 -14.16 -19.50 51.62
CA GLY A 55 -15.58 -19.36 51.89
C GLY A 55 -16.07 -20.33 52.98
N PRO A 56 -17.36 -20.27 53.35
CA PRO A 56 -17.99 -21.26 54.22
C PRO A 56 -18.13 -22.62 53.49
N VAL A 57 -17.93 -23.71 54.22
CA VAL A 57 -18.11 -25.10 53.73
C VAL A 57 -18.86 -25.88 54.81
N THR A 58 -19.98 -26.51 54.44
CA THR A 58 -20.68 -27.47 55.31
C THR A 58 -20.11 -28.87 55.12
N TYR A 59 -19.89 -29.59 56.21
CA TYR A 59 -19.44 -30.97 56.26
C TYR A 59 -20.52 -31.84 56.87
N ASP A 60 -20.88 -32.94 56.19
CA ASP A 60 -21.62 -34.07 56.76
C ASP A 60 -20.62 -34.99 57.48
N SER A 61 -20.83 -35.24 58.77
CA SER A 61 -19.97 -36.08 59.62
C SER A 61 -20.23 -37.58 59.45
N THR A 62 -21.21 -38.01 58.64
CA THR A 62 -21.63 -39.41 58.55
C THR A 62 -20.47 -40.37 58.23
N GLY A 63 -20.17 -41.25 59.18
CA GLY A 63 -19.06 -42.20 59.14
C GLY A 63 -17.68 -41.58 59.31
N PHE A 64 -17.54 -40.38 59.88
CA PHE A 64 -16.23 -39.77 60.16
C PHE A 64 -15.44 -40.59 61.17
N VAL A 65 -16.08 -41.05 62.25
CA VAL A 65 -15.45 -41.89 63.27
C VAL A 65 -14.95 -43.20 62.65
N THR A 66 -15.80 -43.90 61.89
CA THR A 66 -15.45 -45.19 61.27
C THR A 66 -14.38 -45.05 60.18
N LYS A 67 -14.45 -44.01 59.32
CA LYS A 67 -13.42 -43.72 58.32
C LYS A 67 -12.07 -43.33 58.94
N ASN A 68 -12.08 -42.66 60.09
CA ASN A 68 -10.83 -42.23 60.76
C ASN A 68 -10.16 -43.34 61.58
N MET A 69 -10.91 -44.36 62.01
CA MET A 69 -10.38 -45.51 62.74
C MET A 69 -9.53 -46.46 61.88
N ASP A 70 -9.75 -46.51 60.55
CA ASP A 70 -8.91 -47.28 59.60
C ASP A 70 -8.72 -48.77 59.97
N ASN A 71 -9.70 -49.35 60.67
CA ASN A 71 -9.51 -50.62 61.39
C ASN A 71 -9.59 -51.83 60.46
N LEU A 72 -8.43 -52.25 59.93
CA LEU A 72 -8.27 -53.52 59.22
C LEU A 72 -8.25 -54.70 60.23
N PRO A 73 -9.14 -55.70 60.12
CA PRO A 73 -9.10 -56.88 60.97
C PRO A 73 -7.77 -57.64 60.87
N SER A 74 -7.17 -57.96 62.03
CA SER A 74 -5.92 -58.73 62.17
C SER A 74 -5.94 -60.03 61.37
N ASP A 75 -7.09 -60.71 61.37
CA ASP A 75 -7.26 -62.01 60.75
C ASP A 75 -7.09 -61.94 59.22
N LEU A 76 -7.40 -60.78 58.62
CA LEU A 76 -7.23 -60.52 57.19
C LEU A 76 -5.78 -60.15 56.85
N SER A 77 -5.10 -59.34 57.67
CA SER A 77 -3.67 -59.05 57.46
C SER A 77 -2.80 -60.29 57.68
N ASP A 78 -3.08 -61.09 58.71
CA ASP A 78 -2.37 -62.35 58.97
C ASP A 78 -2.73 -63.47 57.98
N CYS A 79 -3.90 -63.41 57.33
CA CYS A 79 -4.20 -64.24 56.16
C CYS A 79 -3.38 -63.78 54.94
N ALA A 80 -3.29 -62.47 54.68
CA ALA A 80 -2.53 -61.92 53.56
C ALA A 80 -1.01 -62.16 53.69
N LYS A 81 -0.44 -62.07 54.90
CA LYS A 81 0.96 -62.46 55.20
C LYS A 81 1.26 -63.93 54.85
N LYS A 82 0.26 -64.81 54.94
CA LYS A 82 0.33 -66.25 54.60
C LYS A 82 0.02 -66.53 53.11
N SER A 83 -0.17 -65.50 52.29
CA SER A 83 -0.45 -65.67 50.87
C SER A 83 0.72 -66.30 50.12
N THR A 84 0.41 -67.23 49.21
CA THR A 84 1.37 -67.82 48.26
C THR A 84 1.84 -66.82 47.19
N ASN A 85 1.20 -65.65 47.08
CA ASN A 85 1.65 -64.57 46.21
C ASN A 85 2.71 -63.73 46.93
N GLU A 86 3.97 -63.83 46.47
CA GLU A 86 5.12 -63.11 47.00
C GLU A 86 4.95 -61.58 47.08
N LEU A 87 4.13 -60.96 46.22
CA LEU A 87 3.88 -59.52 46.30
C LEU A 87 2.98 -59.20 47.51
N LEU A 88 1.90 -59.97 47.72
CA LEU A 88 0.97 -59.72 48.82
C LEU A 88 1.60 -59.97 50.19
N SER A 89 2.41 -61.03 50.33
CA SER A 89 3.09 -61.32 51.59
C SER A 89 4.23 -60.35 51.91
N LYS A 90 4.89 -59.76 50.89
CA LYS A 90 5.92 -58.72 51.10
C LYS A 90 5.32 -57.35 51.44
N GLU A 91 4.34 -56.88 50.68
CA GLU A 91 3.73 -55.55 50.88
C GLU A 91 3.00 -55.49 52.24
N VAL A 92 2.21 -56.51 52.60
CA VAL A 92 1.53 -56.56 53.91
C VAL A 92 2.51 -56.88 55.05
N GLY A 93 3.59 -57.62 54.78
CA GLY A 93 4.64 -57.89 55.76
C GLY A 93 5.48 -56.66 56.15
N TYR A 94 5.57 -55.65 55.27
CA TYR A 94 6.33 -54.42 55.54
C TYR A 94 5.61 -53.47 56.52
N ALA A 95 4.27 -53.47 56.52
CA ALA A 95 3.45 -52.50 57.24
C ALA A 95 3.63 -52.52 58.78
N ASP A 96 4.01 -53.67 59.36
CA ASP A 96 4.23 -53.82 60.80
C ASP A 96 5.66 -53.42 61.24
N SER A 97 6.52 -52.95 60.32
CA SER A 97 7.98 -52.82 60.56
C SER A 97 8.56 -51.41 60.58
N GLU A 98 7.79 -50.36 60.24
CA GLU A 98 8.27 -48.97 60.27
C GLU A 98 8.23 -48.34 61.67
N ASP A 99 9.06 -48.87 62.57
CA ASP A 99 9.46 -48.16 63.78
C ASP A 99 10.40 -46.99 63.38
N PRO A 100 10.04 -45.70 63.58
CA PRO A 100 10.67 -44.56 62.89
C PRO A 100 12.03 -44.14 63.51
N SER A 101 12.87 -45.11 63.88
CA SER A 101 14.09 -44.90 64.68
C SER A 101 15.36 -45.66 64.25
N SER A 102 15.40 -46.30 63.07
CA SER A 102 16.66 -46.89 62.54
C SER A 102 16.80 -46.91 61.01
N SER A 103 17.40 -45.86 60.43
CA SER A 103 17.67 -45.79 58.97
C SER A 103 19.01 -45.11 58.60
N SER A 104 20.13 -45.57 59.19
CA SER A 104 21.46 -45.01 58.87
C SER A 104 22.66 -45.97 58.98
N GLN A 105 22.54 -47.21 58.49
CA GLN A 105 23.70 -48.04 58.15
C GLN A 105 23.57 -48.70 56.76
N ILE A 106 24.51 -48.41 55.87
CA ILE A 106 24.84 -49.22 54.69
C ILE A 106 26.35 -49.45 54.70
N GLU A 107 26.75 -50.73 54.65
CA GLU A 107 28.14 -51.13 54.82
C GLU A 107 29.05 -50.81 53.63
N LYS A 108 30.36 -50.70 53.90
CA LYS A 108 31.41 -50.52 52.88
C LYS A 108 32.27 -51.77 52.74
N LYS A 109 32.17 -52.48 51.61
CA LYS A 109 33.20 -53.45 51.22
C LYS A 109 34.42 -52.73 50.62
N LYS A 110 35.62 -53.09 51.11
CA LYS A 110 36.93 -52.79 50.50
C LYS A 110 37.24 -53.91 49.47
N THR A 111 38.20 -53.89 48.55
CA THR A 111 39.55 -53.26 48.39
C THR A 111 39.85 -53.15 46.85
N PRO A 112 41.08 -52.87 46.34
CA PRO A 112 42.24 -52.08 46.80
C PRO A 112 42.56 -50.90 45.83
N ALA A 113 43.72 -50.23 45.94
CA ALA A 113 44.01 -48.96 45.23
C ALA A 113 45.43 -48.78 44.65
N LYS A 114 45.57 -47.83 43.69
CA LYS A 114 46.78 -47.10 43.18
C LYS A 114 46.29 -46.06 42.13
N LYS A 115 46.83 -44.85 41.90
CA LYS A 115 47.86 -44.02 42.58
C LYS A 115 47.86 -42.56 42.01
N ARG A 116 47.72 -41.50 42.84
CA ARG A 116 48.37 -40.14 42.76
C ARG A 116 48.23 -39.24 41.46
N PRO A 117 48.60 -37.93 41.46
CA PRO A 117 48.10 -36.80 42.28
C PRO A 117 47.94 -35.44 41.52
N PRO A 118 47.39 -34.37 42.14
CA PRO A 118 47.61 -32.97 41.72
C PRO A 118 48.54 -32.18 42.69
N PRO A 119 49.07 -31.00 42.29
CA PRO A 119 50.18 -30.32 42.98
C PRO A 119 49.79 -29.27 44.06
N ARG A 120 50.83 -28.58 44.58
CA ARG A 120 50.88 -27.84 45.85
C ARG A 120 50.31 -26.40 45.82
N ARG A 121 49.69 -26.01 46.94
CA ARG A 121 50.10 -24.93 47.88
C ARG A 121 51.21 -23.93 47.41
N PRO A 122 51.15 -22.64 47.80
CA PRO A 122 51.19 -22.29 49.23
C PRO A 122 50.29 -21.15 49.71
N ALA A 123 50.18 -21.05 51.04
CA ALA A 123 49.75 -19.85 51.76
C ALA A 123 50.97 -19.18 52.41
N ARG A 124 50.86 -17.88 52.72
CA ARG A 124 51.77 -17.15 53.60
C ARG A 124 50.92 -16.27 54.53
N GLY A 125 51.38 -16.07 55.76
CA GLY A 125 50.72 -15.21 56.73
C GLY A 125 51.68 -14.82 57.85
N ALA A 126 51.39 -13.69 58.51
CA ALA A 126 52.04 -13.14 59.70
C ALA A 126 51.30 -11.84 60.11
N MET A 127 51.42 -11.28 61.32
CA MET A 127 51.68 -11.83 62.66
C MET A 127 51.56 -10.67 63.67
N GLN A 128 50.97 -10.89 64.86
CA GLN A 128 50.97 -9.94 66.00
C GLN A 128 50.20 -8.60 65.74
N ARG A 129 49.90 -7.74 66.73
CA ARG A 129 50.32 -7.64 68.15
C ARG A 129 49.16 -7.17 69.05
N ALA A 130 49.35 -7.16 70.36
CA ALA A 130 48.32 -6.83 71.35
C ALA A 130 48.15 -5.32 71.63
N GLY A 131 46.96 -4.95 72.14
CA GLY A 131 46.61 -3.65 72.73
C GLY A 131 45.40 -3.84 73.66
N SER A 132 45.33 -3.10 74.77
CA SER A 132 44.47 -3.38 75.94
C SER A 132 43.52 -2.22 76.30
N GLU A 133 42.75 -2.40 77.39
CA GLU A 133 41.90 -1.43 78.14
C GLU A 133 40.42 -1.33 77.73
N LYS A 134 39.42 -1.16 78.62
CA LYS A 134 39.34 -1.33 80.11
C LYS A 134 37.85 -1.38 80.57
N LYS A 135 37.57 -2.11 81.67
CA LYS A 135 36.34 -2.09 82.53
C LYS A 135 35.01 -2.54 81.84
N GLN A 136 34.04 -3.24 82.46
CA GLN A 136 33.42 -3.24 83.82
C GLN A 136 32.51 -2.01 84.07
N SER A 137 31.32 -2.11 84.68
CA SER A 137 30.59 -3.19 85.39
C SER A 137 29.07 -3.12 85.01
N ASP A 138 28.07 -3.89 85.49
CA ASP A 138 27.85 -4.57 86.77
C ASP A 138 26.94 -5.84 86.74
N HIS A 139 27.04 -6.55 87.86
CA HIS A 139 26.21 -7.60 88.53
C HIS A 139 24.66 -7.54 88.37
N SER A 140 23.85 -8.61 88.64
CA SER A 140 24.14 -9.98 89.18
C SER A 140 23.02 -11.04 89.00
N SER A 141 23.45 -12.31 88.97
CA SER A 141 22.87 -13.54 89.59
C SER A 141 21.41 -14.01 89.40
N ALA A 142 21.26 -15.19 88.76
CA ALA A 142 20.34 -16.28 89.15
C ALA A 142 20.88 -17.63 88.61
N PRO A 143 20.64 -18.80 89.25
CA PRO A 143 21.46 -20.01 89.03
C PRO A 143 20.99 -20.96 87.91
N SER A 144 21.94 -21.78 87.44
CA SER A 144 21.73 -22.85 86.45
C SER A 144 21.13 -24.12 87.05
N GLY A 145 20.03 -24.63 86.49
CA GLY A 145 19.35 -25.84 86.96
C GLY A 145 18.69 -26.67 85.85
N ARG A 146 19.42 -27.00 84.77
CA ARG A 146 18.90 -27.88 83.70
C ARG A 146 18.88 -29.35 84.12
N GLN A 147 17.88 -29.76 84.89
CA GLN A 147 17.49 -31.16 84.96
C GLN A 147 16.86 -31.58 83.63
N GLY A 148 17.23 -32.76 83.12
CA GLY A 148 16.70 -33.30 81.87
C GLY A 148 15.29 -33.84 82.05
N LEU A 149 14.28 -33.04 81.69
CA LEU A 149 12.90 -33.52 81.55
C LEU A 149 12.81 -34.53 80.40
N GLN A 150 12.95 -35.81 80.73
CA GLN A 150 12.64 -36.93 79.86
C GLN A 150 11.23 -36.75 79.30
N ARG A 151 11.08 -36.76 77.96
CA ARG A 151 9.77 -36.87 77.33
C ARG A 151 9.19 -38.23 77.70
N LYS A 152 8.17 -38.25 78.56
CA LYS A 152 7.39 -39.46 78.83
C LYS A 152 6.86 -40.00 77.50
N ALA A 153 7.18 -41.25 77.19
CA ALA A 153 6.48 -41.98 76.14
C ALA A 153 5.00 -42.13 76.53
N SER A 154 4.09 -41.75 75.64
CA SER A 154 2.66 -42.03 75.80
C SER A 154 2.41 -43.50 75.47
N SER A 155 1.82 -44.23 76.43
CA SER A 155 1.45 -45.64 76.31
C SER A 155 0.59 -45.94 75.07
N SER A 156 0.92 -47.03 74.37
CA SER A 156 0.27 -47.51 73.14
C SER A 156 -1.12 -48.10 73.40
N ILE A 157 -2.12 -47.23 73.57
CA ILE A 157 -3.55 -47.59 73.71
C ILE A 157 -4.38 -47.12 72.51
N VAL A 158 -3.82 -46.26 71.65
CA VAL A 158 -4.53 -45.66 70.51
C VAL A 158 -3.87 -46.11 69.21
N ALA A 159 -4.62 -46.85 68.38
CA ALA A 159 -4.22 -47.16 67.02
C ALA A 159 -4.12 -45.88 66.17
N GLU A 160 -3.19 -45.82 65.23
CA GLU A 160 -2.93 -44.58 64.49
C GLU A 160 -4.06 -44.26 63.50
N THR A 161 -4.84 -43.22 63.81
CA THR A 161 -5.96 -42.75 62.97
C THR A 161 -5.49 -42.16 61.64
N VAL A 162 -6.38 -42.15 60.63
CA VAL A 162 -6.11 -41.53 59.31
C VAL A 162 -5.68 -40.06 59.45
N TRP A 163 -6.33 -39.29 60.33
CA TRP A 163 -5.97 -37.89 60.55
C TRP A 163 -4.62 -37.69 61.25
N THR A 164 -4.12 -38.65 62.03
CA THR A 164 -2.72 -38.59 62.54
C THR A 164 -1.71 -38.85 61.42
N LYS A 165 -1.90 -39.91 60.62
CA LYS A 165 -1.06 -40.23 59.45
C LYS A 165 -0.96 -39.04 58.49
N PHE A 166 -2.11 -38.53 58.06
CA PHE A 166 -2.22 -37.40 57.14
C PHE A 166 -1.62 -36.10 57.72
N ARG A 167 -1.82 -35.83 59.02
CA ARG A 167 -1.22 -34.66 59.68
C ARG A 167 0.30 -34.76 59.77
N GLY A 168 0.84 -35.96 60.00
CA GLY A 168 2.28 -36.22 59.97
C GLY A 168 2.87 -35.87 58.59
N GLN A 169 2.38 -36.55 57.55
CA GLN A 169 2.80 -36.34 56.16
C GLN A 169 2.66 -34.89 55.70
N LEU A 170 1.54 -34.21 56.05
CA LEU A 170 1.34 -32.80 55.70
C LEU A 170 2.31 -31.87 56.45
N THR A 171 2.66 -32.18 57.70
CA THR A 171 3.63 -31.38 58.47
C THR A 171 5.03 -31.52 57.89
N GLU A 172 5.43 -32.72 57.49
CA GLU A 172 6.69 -32.98 56.82
C GLU A 172 6.75 -32.27 55.45
N LEU A 173 5.72 -32.42 54.62
CA LEU A 173 5.61 -31.74 53.32
C LEU A 173 5.74 -30.21 53.47
N MET A 174 5.07 -29.61 54.46
CA MET A 174 5.15 -28.17 54.72
C MET A 174 6.53 -27.73 55.26
N SER A 175 7.22 -28.59 56.03
CA SER A 175 8.61 -28.36 56.44
C SER A 175 9.56 -28.37 55.23
N ASN A 176 9.44 -29.38 54.37
CA ASN A 176 10.25 -29.53 53.17
C ASN A 176 10.00 -28.38 52.19
N ILE A 177 8.74 -27.97 51.98
CA ILE A 177 8.39 -26.78 51.19
C ILE A 177 8.99 -25.50 51.81
N GLY A 178 8.92 -25.34 53.14
CA GLY A 178 9.43 -24.17 53.87
C GLY A 178 10.94 -23.95 53.74
N GLN A 179 11.71 -25.02 53.47
CA GLN A 179 13.15 -24.94 53.18
C GLN A 179 13.46 -24.49 51.73
N THR A 180 12.46 -24.36 50.86
CA THR A 180 12.63 -24.06 49.42
C THR A 180 12.12 -22.69 49.01
N ARG A 181 12.64 -22.17 47.89
CA ARG A 181 12.09 -20.98 47.23
C ARG A 181 10.85 -21.33 46.41
N THR A 182 9.69 -21.28 47.05
CA THR A 182 8.38 -21.56 46.42
C THR A 182 8.12 -20.71 45.17
N ARG A 183 7.45 -21.32 44.18
CA ARG A 183 6.89 -20.66 42.99
C ARG A 183 5.46 -21.15 42.81
N TYR A 184 4.51 -20.23 42.63
CA TYR A 184 3.09 -20.57 42.56
C TYR A 184 2.60 -20.60 41.11
N ILE A 185 2.03 -21.74 40.72
CA ILE A 185 1.22 -21.88 39.49
C ILE A 185 -0.22 -22.14 39.94
N ARG A 186 -1.19 -21.45 39.33
CA ARG A 186 -2.62 -21.60 39.60
C ARG A 186 -3.35 -21.97 38.32
N CYS A 187 -3.76 -23.22 38.21
CA CYS A 187 -4.55 -23.71 37.09
C CYS A 187 -6.02 -23.27 37.26
N ILE A 188 -6.63 -22.73 36.20
CA ILE A 188 -8.05 -22.37 36.17
C ILE A 188 -8.72 -23.14 35.03
N LYS A 189 -9.78 -23.88 35.35
CA LYS A 189 -10.64 -24.55 34.38
C LYS A 189 -11.61 -23.51 33.79
N PRO A 190 -11.50 -23.15 32.49
CA PRO A 190 -12.26 -22.02 31.94
C PRO A 190 -13.76 -22.31 31.80
N ASN A 191 -14.15 -23.59 31.63
CA ASN A 191 -15.54 -24.02 31.54
C ASN A 191 -15.71 -25.50 31.93
N THR A 192 -16.91 -25.89 32.37
CA THR A 192 -17.28 -27.27 32.68
C THR A 192 -17.41 -28.15 31.43
N VAL A 193 -17.88 -27.58 30.31
CA VAL A 193 -18.24 -28.26 29.05
C VAL A 193 -17.05 -28.67 28.17
N LYS A 194 -15.80 -28.48 28.64
CA LYS A 194 -14.54 -28.81 27.95
C LYS A 194 -14.36 -28.17 26.56
N LYS A 195 -15.06 -27.08 26.24
CA LYS A 195 -14.93 -26.40 24.92
C LYS A 195 -13.72 -25.43 24.91
N PRO A 196 -12.98 -25.30 23.78
CA PRO A 196 -11.92 -24.32 23.65
C PRO A 196 -12.48 -22.88 23.66
N LEU A 197 -11.69 -21.92 24.17
CA LEU A 197 -11.95 -20.47 24.21
C LEU A 197 -13.25 -19.99 24.90
N VAL A 198 -14.14 -20.89 25.36
CA VAL A 198 -15.33 -20.54 26.15
C VAL A 198 -14.94 -20.31 27.61
N MET A 199 -15.34 -19.18 28.21
CA MET A 199 -15.16 -18.90 29.64
C MET A 199 -16.48 -18.74 30.39
N GLN A 200 -16.69 -19.58 31.41
CA GLN A 200 -17.79 -19.48 32.35
C GLN A 200 -17.37 -18.60 33.54
N HIS A 201 -17.58 -17.29 33.41
CA HIS A 201 -17.09 -16.27 34.33
C HIS A 201 -17.34 -16.58 35.81
N TRP A 202 -18.55 -17.01 36.19
CA TRP A 202 -18.88 -17.36 37.59
C TRP A 202 -17.98 -18.48 38.15
N SER A 203 -17.84 -19.59 37.41
CA SER A 203 -16.99 -20.72 37.82
C SER A 203 -15.51 -20.35 37.86
N ALA A 204 -15.05 -19.47 36.95
CA ALA A 204 -13.67 -18.97 36.96
C ALA A 204 -13.41 -18.03 38.16
N VAL A 205 -14.36 -17.15 38.51
CA VAL A 205 -14.27 -16.26 39.68
C VAL A 205 -14.25 -17.07 40.98
N GLU A 206 -15.08 -18.11 41.11
CA GLU A 206 -15.07 -18.96 42.30
C GLU A 206 -13.74 -19.71 42.43
N GLN A 207 -13.19 -20.25 41.34
CA GLN A 207 -11.85 -20.85 41.33
C GLN A 207 -10.75 -19.85 41.74
N LEU A 208 -10.85 -18.57 41.33
CA LEU A 208 -9.91 -17.52 41.73
C LEU A 208 -10.04 -17.13 43.21
N ARG A 209 -11.24 -17.23 43.79
CA ARG A 209 -11.48 -17.09 45.25
C ARG A 209 -10.86 -18.28 45.99
N CYS A 210 -11.21 -19.51 45.60
CA CYS A 210 -10.71 -20.74 46.20
C CYS A 210 -9.19 -20.94 46.07
N ALA A 211 -8.56 -20.42 45.01
CA ALA A 211 -7.11 -20.43 44.83
C ALA A 211 -6.37 -19.32 45.61
N GLY A 212 -7.10 -18.48 46.36
CA GLY A 212 -6.56 -17.34 47.12
C GLY A 212 -6.09 -16.17 46.27
N VAL A 213 -6.31 -16.19 44.96
CA VAL A 213 -5.83 -15.14 44.03
C VAL A 213 -6.52 -13.81 44.32
N VAL A 214 -7.83 -13.83 44.60
CA VAL A 214 -8.58 -12.62 44.99
C VAL A 214 -7.99 -11.99 46.26
N ALA A 215 -7.69 -12.79 47.29
CA ALA A 215 -7.08 -12.30 48.53
C ALA A 215 -5.67 -11.72 48.30
N ALA A 216 -4.82 -12.42 47.53
CA ALA A 216 -3.49 -11.96 47.18
C ALA A 216 -3.49 -10.65 46.36
N VAL A 217 -4.47 -10.48 45.46
CA VAL A 217 -4.69 -9.23 44.71
C VAL A 217 -5.20 -8.13 45.62
N THR A 218 -6.12 -8.39 46.54
CA THR A 218 -6.61 -7.40 47.53
C THR A 218 -5.47 -6.89 48.41
N ILE A 219 -4.62 -7.79 48.95
CA ILE A 219 -3.43 -7.41 49.72
C ILE A 219 -2.47 -6.56 48.84
N SER A 220 -2.22 -7.00 47.60
CA SER A 220 -1.37 -6.26 46.66
C SER A 220 -1.92 -4.86 46.31
N ARG A 221 -3.25 -4.70 46.25
CA ARG A 221 -3.93 -3.41 46.03
C ARG A 221 -3.93 -2.51 47.26
N SER A 222 -3.89 -3.07 48.46
CA SER A 222 -3.82 -2.31 49.71
C SER A 222 -2.44 -1.67 49.96
N ALA A 223 -1.39 -2.21 49.31
CA ALA A 223 -0.06 -1.64 49.25
C ALA A 223 0.16 -0.84 47.94
N PHE A 224 0.93 -1.40 47.00
CA PHE A 224 1.28 -0.77 45.73
C PHE A 224 0.99 -1.74 44.56
N PRO A 225 -0.20 -1.66 43.94
CA PRO A 225 -0.59 -2.60 42.89
C PRO A 225 0.23 -2.39 41.61
N ASN A 226 0.47 -1.14 41.23
CA ASN A 226 1.12 -0.77 39.98
C ASN A 226 2.64 -0.65 40.19
N ARG A 227 3.43 -1.22 39.27
CA ARG A 227 4.89 -1.29 39.38
C ARG A 227 5.52 -1.09 38.00
N LEU A 228 6.53 -0.24 37.90
CA LEU A 228 7.32 -0.02 36.68
C LEU A 228 8.81 -0.11 37.01
N GLU A 229 9.64 -0.38 36.00
CA GLU A 229 11.10 -0.27 36.13
C GLU A 229 11.55 1.19 36.03
N HIS A 230 12.69 1.53 36.62
CA HIS A 230 13.15 2.92 36.72
C HIS A 230 13.31 3.56 35.32
N GLU A 231 13.98 2.86 34.40
CA GLU A 231 14.13 3.26 32.99
C GLU A 231 12.79 3.55 32.30
N ILE A 232 11.85 2.60 32.39
CA ILE A 232 10.49 2.73 31.83
C ILE A 232 9.74 3.91 32.45
N THR A 233 10.01 4.21 33.73
CA THR A 233 9.41 5.34 34.44
C THR A 233 9.98 6.67 33.94
N LEU A 234 11.28 6.76 33.69
CA LEU A 234 11.91 7.94 33.09
C LEU A 234 11.42 8.18 31.67
N ASP A 235 11.63 7.22 30.75
CA ASP A 235 11.28 7.38 29.33
C ASP A 235 9.81 7.76 29.14
N ARG A 236 8.91 7.04 29.81
CA ARG A 236 7.47 7.27 29.70
C ARG A 236 7.05 8.64 30.23
N PHE A 237 7.64 9.13 31.31
CA PHE A 237 7.19 10.34 32.02
C PHE A 237 8.15 11.54 31.92
N ALA A 238 9.25 11.47 31.17
CA ALA A 238 10.19 12.57 30.95
C ALA A 238 9.52 13.85 30.43
N GLY A 239 8.43 13.74 29.65
CA GLY A 239 7.60 14.86 29.22
C GLY A 239 6.87 15.64 30.35
N LEU A 240 7.00 15.21 31.61
CA LEU A 240 6.54 15.90 32.80
C LEU A 240 7.67 16.63 33.57
N TRP A 241 8.93 16.45 33.18
CA TRP A 241 10.11 16.95 33.91
C TRP A 241 10.11 18.47 34.12
N HIS A 242 9.49 19.24 33.23
CA HIS A 242 9.29 20.69 33.39
C HIS A 242 8.44 21.10 34.61
N LYS A 243 7.77 20.16 35.30
CA LYS A 243 7.11 20.39 36.60
C LYS A 243 7.94 19.97 37.81
N ALA A 244 9.06 19.28 37.60
CA ALA A 244 9.88 18.70 38.67
C ALA A 244 10.99 19.64 39.18
N LEU A 245 10.99 20.92 38.76
CA LEU A 245 11.91 21.95 39.21
C LEU A 245 11.23 22.86 40.26
N PRO A 246 11.63 22.78 41.55
CA PRO A 246 11.71 23.95 42.40
C PRO A 246 12.73 24.94 41.81
N GLU A 247 12.60 26.23 42.14
CA GLU A 247 13.61 27.23 41.79
C GLU A 247 14.91 26.96 42.57
N VAL A 248 15.95 26.46 41.87
CA VAL A 248 17.31 26.38 42.39
C VAL A 248 18.25 27.08 41.42
N VAL A 249 18.42 28.38 41.67
CA VAL A 249 19.61 29.22 41.52
C VAL A 249 20.68 28.77 40.52
N SER A 250 20.96 29.64 39.54
CA SER A 250 22.17 29.58 38.72
C SER A 250 23.45 29.64 39.58
N SER A 251 24.16 28.52 39.71
CA SER A 251 25.54 28.50 40.22
C SER A 251 26.49 27.96 39.14
N ASN A 252 27.27 28.87 38.55
CA ASN A 252 28.31 28.51 37.60
C ASN A 252 29.45 27.78 38.34
N HIS A 253 29.62 26.49 38.10
CA HIS A 253 30.87 25.79 38.42
C HIS A 253 31.47 25.12 37.19
N THR A 254 32.27 25.93 36.47
CA THR A 254 33.31 25.42 35.58
C THR A 254 34.43 24.81 36.41
N SER A 255 34.50 23.49 36.46
CA SER A 255 35.68 22.77 36.96
C SER A 255 35.86 21.48 36.16
N SER A 256 36.83 21.49 35.25
CA SER A 256 37.36 20.28 34.65
C SER A 256 38.00 19.41 35.73
N THR A 257 37.52 18.18 35.87
CA THR A 257 38.18 17.12 36.65
C THR A 257 38.28 15.88 35.77
N SER A 258 39.29 15.05 36.02
CA SER A 258 39.80 14.04 35.09
C SER A 258 38.79 12.98 34.66
N LEU A 259 38.95 12.51 33.42
CA LEU A 259 38.52 11.18 33.01
C LEU A 259 39.45 10.17 33.68
N ASP A 260 38.97 9.53 34.74
CA ASP A 260 39.30 8.19 35.27
C ASP A 260 38.54 8.04 36.63
N ASP A 261 38.40 6.82 37.15
CA ASP A 261 37.71 6.50 38.44
C ASP A 261 36.19 6.80 38.57
N MET A 262 35.36 6.35 37.61
CA MET A 262 33.88 6.31 37.75
C MET A 262 33.24 5.01 37.19
N GLU A 263 33.63 3.83 37.69
CA GLU A 263 32.96 2.54 37.38
C GLU A 263 32.22 1.93 38.58
N GLU A 264 31.46 2.74 39.34
CA GLU A 264 30.47 2.28 40.31
C GLU A 264 29.23 3.21 40.31
N ASP A 265 28.08 2.66 40.69
CA ASP A 265 26.85 3.37 41.12
C ASP A 265 25.85 4.04 40.12
N GLU A 266 25.88 3.76 38.81
CA GLU A 266 24.79 4.16 37.88
C GLU A 266 23.36 3.80 38.36
N PRO A 267 23.07 2.59 38.90
CA PRO A 267 21.72 2.23 39.33
C PRO A 267 21.11 3.14 40.41
N ASN A 268 21.95 3.80 41.22
CA ASN A 268 21.50 4.76 42.24
C ASN A 268 21.06 6.08 41.61
N LYS A 269 21.77 6.55 40.57
CA LYS A 269 21.46 7.78 39.83
C LYS A 269 20.10 7.70 39.12
N ILE A 270 19.84 6.62 38.38
CA ILE A 270 18.54 6.41 37.70
C ILE A 270 17.38 6.39 38.72
N ARG A 271 17.55 5.73 39.86
CA ARG A 271 16.55 5.71 40.95
C ARG A 271 16.26 7.12 41.47
N ASP A 272 17.30 7.92 41.71
CA ASP A 272 17.17 9.24 42.32
C ASP A 272 16.58 10.27 41.34
N ASP A 273 16.85 10.13 40.05
CA ASP A 273 16.18 10.90 38.99
C ASP A 273 14.70 10.53 38.84
N VAL A 274 14.33 9.24 38.95
CA VAL A 274 12.92 8.83 39.06
C VAL A 274 12.27 9.42 40.32
N GLN A 275 12.99 9.43 41.45
CA GLN A 275 12.48 9.98 42.69
C GLN A 275 12.26 11.49 42.60
N ARG A 276 13.15 12.25 41.95
CA ARG A 276 12.98 13.68 41.67
C ARG A 276 11.74 13.95 40.82
N LEU A 277 11.66 13.30 39.65
CA LEU A 277 10.54 13.43 38.70
C LEU A 277 9.18 13.18 39.36
N LEU A 278 9.09 12.09 40.13
CA LEU A 278 7.84 11.70 40.78
C LEU A 278 7.52 12.52 42.03
N THR A 279 8.51 13.02 42.78
CA THR A 279 8.26 13.95 43.89
C THR A 279 7.64 15.25 43.38
N GLY A 280 8.09 15.76 42.23
CA GLY A 280 7.46 16.90 41.56
C GLY A 280 6.04 16.59 41.07
N ALA A 281 5.88 15.53 40.29
CA ALA A 281 4.62 15.21 39.61
C ALA A 281 3.51 14.66 40.54
N LEU A 282 3.85 13.94 41.62
CA LEU A 282 2.88 13.31 42.53
C LEU A 282 2.67 14.05 43.86
N LYS A 283 3.23 15.26 44.03
CA LYS A 283 3.08 16.09 45.25
C LYS A 283 1.61 16.28 45.68
N GLN A 284 0.69 16.33 44.72
CA GLN A 284 -0.77 16.48 44.95
C GLN A 284 -1.45 15.24 45.55
N LEU A 285 -0.77 14.08 45.56
CA LEU A 285 -1.27 12.81 46.11
C LEU A 285 -0.63 12.41 47.45
N GLU A 286 0.23 13.24 48.02
CA GLU A 286 0.78 13.02 49.36
C GLU A 286 -0.26 13.40 50.41
N VAL A 287 -0.77 12.40 51.14
CA VAL A 287 -1.79 12.61 52.18
C VAL A 287 -1.15 12.46 53.55
N VAL A 288 -1.06 13.57 54.28
CA VAL A 288 -0.58 13.61 55.67
C VAL A 288 -1.77 13.32 56.61
N LYS A 289 -1.64 12.33 57.49
CA LYS A 289 -2.59 12.08 58.59
C LYS A 289 -1.82 11.91 59.90
N GLY A 290 -1.73 12.99 60.69
CA GLY A 290 -0.75 13.09 61.79
C GLY A 290 0.66 12.86 61.26
N ASP A 291 1.52 12.23 62.05
CA ASP A 291 2.91 11.92 61.68
C ASP A 291 3.06 10.97 60.46
N LYS A 292 1.97 10.38 59.96
CA LYS A 292 2.00 9.42 58.85
C LYS A 292 1.75 10.10 57.50
N VAL A 293 2.84 10.46 56.82
CA VAL A 293 2.85 10.90 55.43
C VAL A 293 2.64 9.71 54.49
N THR A 294 1.47 9.63 53.85
CA THR A 294 1.16 8.57 52.87
C THR A 294 1.49 9.06 51.46
N ARG A 295 2.70 8.73 50.98
CA ARG A 295 3.17 9.10 49.63
C ARG A 295 2.39 8.39 48.51
N GLY A 296 2.33 9.01 47.34
CA GLY A 296 1.72 8.42 46.13
C GLY A 296 2.55 7.30 45.48
N PHE A 297 3.85 7.24 45.77
CA PHE A 297 4.80 6.27 45.21
C PHE A 297 5.94 5.95 46.20
N VAL A 298 6.68 4.87 45.93
CA VAL A 298 7.94 4.51 46.60
C VAL A 298 8.93 3.95 45.55
N CYS A 299 10.16 4.45 45.52
CA CYS A 299 11.23 3.85 44.72
C CYS A 299 11.86 2.66 45.45
N GLY A 300 11.93 1.50 44.79
CA GLY A 300 12.69 0.34 45.26
C GLY A 300 14.12 0.34 44.70
N LYS A 301 14.79 -0.82 44.73
CA LYS A 301 16.15 -0.96 44.16
C LYS A 301 16.18 -0.86 42.62
N THR A 302 15.18 -1.42 41.94
CA THR A 302 15.11 -1.49 40.46
C THR A 302 13.76 -1.10 39.86
N ARG A 303 12.75 -0.90 40.72
CA ARG A 303 11.36 -0.69 40.33
C ARG A 303 10.69 0.33 41.24
N THR A 304 9.86 1.18 40.66
CA THR A 304 8.98 2.10 41.37
C THR A 304 7.62 1.46 41.59
N TYR A 305 7.09 1.67 42.79
CA TYR A 305 5.84 1.15 43.30
C TYR A 305 4.85 2.30 43.43
N PHE A 306 3.70 2.20 42.75
CA PHE A 306 2.69 3.26 42.66
C PHE A 306 1.40 2.85 43.38
N ARG A 307 0.84 3.80 44.14
CA ARG A 307 -0.48 3.68 44.74
C ARG A 307 -1.55 3.68 43.65
N ALA A 308 -2.73 3.13 43.91
CA ALA A 308 -3.89 3.29 43.02
C ALA A 308 -4.18 4.78 42.76
N GLY A 309 -4.59 5.15 41.55
CA GLY A 309 -4.76 6.55 41.13
C GLY A 309 -3.46 7.29 40.75
N ALA A 310 -2.30 6.95 41.31
CA ALA A 310 -1.06 7.72 41.06
C ALA A 310 -0.59 7.64 39.60
N LEU A 311 -0.62 6.45 39.00
CA LEU A 311 -0.26 6.25 37.59
C LEU A 311 -1.31 6.84 36.63
N GLU A 312 -2.58 6.88 37.06
CA GLU A 312 -3.68 7.47 36.29
C GLU A 312 -3.54 9.00 36.19
N LEU A 313 -3.14 9.68 37.28
CA LEU A 313 -2.83 11.12 37.22
C LEU A 313 -1.61 11.41 36.34
N LEU A 314 -0.54 10.62 36.44
CA LEU A 314 0.65 10.79 35.59
C LEU A 314 0.32 10.67 34.10
N GLU A 315 -0.53 9.72 33.70
CA GLU A 315 -0.99 9.61 32.31
C GLU A 315 -1.93 10.75 31.91
N ALA A 316 -2.83 11.21 32.79
CA ALA A 316 -3.68 12.37 32.51
C ALA A 316 -2.85 13.66 32.29
N GLU A 317 -1.85 13.89 33.13
CA GLU A 317 -0.87 14.99 32.99
C GLU A 317 -0.07 14.87 31.68
N ARG A 318 0.41 13.67 31.36
CA ARG A 318 1.21 13.35 30.18
C ARG A 318 0.42 13.53 28.89
N LEU A 319 -0.84 13.08 28.86
CA LEU A 319 -1.77 13.30 27.75
C LEU A 319 -2.09 14.79 27.57
N LYS A 320 -2.24 15.57 28.65
CA LYS A 320 -2.42 17.03 28.58
C LYS A 320 -1.18 17.73 28.00
N SER A 321 0.03 17.31 28.40
CA SER A 321 1.29 17.81 27.83
C SER A 321 1.42 17.47 26.33
N LEU A 322 1.20 16.19 25.96
CA LEU A 322 1.26 15.72 24.58
C LEU A 322 0.20 16.38 23.68
N GLY A 323 -0.98 16.68 24.22
CA GLY A 323 -2.04 17.43 23.54
C GLY A 323 -1.58 18.84 23.15
N LEU A 324 -0.93 19.57 24.06
CA LEU A 324 -0.41 20.91 23.78
C LEU A 324 0.67 20.89 22.67
N HIS A 325 1.61 19.95 22.75
CA HIS A 325 2.62 19.75 21.69
C HIS A 325 1.97 19.42 20.34
N THR A 326 0.96 18.55 20.34
CA THR A 326 0.19 18.18 19.14
C THR A 326 -0.53 19.39 18.54
N VAL A 327 -1.15 20.25 19.35
CA VAL A 327 -1.80 21.49 18.88
C VAL A 327 -0.78 22.45 18.25
N ASN A 328 0.41 22.59 18.85
CA ASN A 328 1.49 23.41 18.29
C ASN A 328 1.99 22.87 16.94
N MET A 329 2.20 21.55 16.82
CA MET A 329 2.55 20.91 15.54
C MET A 329 1.45 21.11 14.49
N GLN A 330 0.18 20.87 14.86
CA GLN A 330 -0.96 21.09 13.97
C GLN A 330 -1.07 22.55 13.50
N ARG A 331 -0.80 23.54 14.37
CA ARG A 331 -0.78 24.97 14.01
C ARG A 331 0.25 25.26 12.93
N VAL A 332 1.48 24.76 13.07
CA VAL A 332 2.55 24.94 12.08
C VAL A 332 2.19 24.25 10.75
N ILE A 333 1.74 23.00 10.80
CA ILE A 333 1.38 22.22 9.59
C ILE A 333 0.20 22.86 8.84
N ARG A 334 -0.87 23.27 9.54
CA ARG A 334 -2.02 23.97 8.94
C ARG A 334 -1.58 25.29 8.29
N GLY A 335 -0.72 26.06 8.95
CA GLY A 335 -0.15 27.30 8.40
C GLY A 335 0.68 27.07 7.13
N PHE A 336 1.53 26.03 7.12
CA PHE A 336 2.32 25.64 5.95
C PHE A 336 1.43 25.23 4.77
N VAL A 337 0.47 24.33 4.99
CA VAL A 337 -0.45 23.85 3.95
C VAL A 337 -1.28 25.01 3.38
N ALA A 338 -1.79 25.92 4.23
CA ALA A 338 -2.50 27.11 3.79
C ALA A 338 -1.61 28.04 2.93
N ARG A 339 -0.36 28.28 3.35
CA ARG A 339 0.63 29.09 2.61
C ARG A 339 0.95 28.47 1.24
N VAL A 340 1.15 27.16 1.16
CA VAL A 340 1.40 26.45 -0.11
C VAL A 340 0.18 26.55 -1.05
N LYS A 341 -1.04 26.32 -0.53
CA LYS A 341 -2.29 26.46 -1.30
C LYS A 341 -2.48 27.88 -1.84
N PHE A 342 -2.26 28.89 -1.00
CA PHE A 342 -2.31 30.30 -1.40
C PHE A 342 -1.29 30.64 -2.49
N LEU A 343 -0.04 30.15 -2.38
CA LEU A 343 0.99 30.40 -3.39
C LEU A 343 0.71 29.70 -4.72
N LYS A 344 0.15 28.48 -4.72
CA LYS A 344 -0.34 27.82 -5.97
C LYS A 344 -1.47 28.67 -6.61
N LEU A 345 -2.46 29.12 -5.83
CA LEU A 345 -3.57 29.95 -6.32
C LEU A 345 -3.10 31.32 -6.85
N ARG A 346 -2.21 32.02 -6.14
CA ARG A 346 -1.64 33.30 -6.57
C ARG A 346 -0.87 33.18 -7.90
N LYS A 347 -0.08 32.12 -8.09
CA LYS A 347 0.59 31.84 -9.37
C LYS A 347 -0.44 31.63 -10.50
N ALA A 348 -1.47 30.82 -10.28
CA ALA A 348 -2.53 30.58 -11.27
C ALA A 348 -3.29 31.87 -11.65
N ALA A 349 -3.61 32.72 -10.67
CA ALA A 349 -4.27 34.01 -10.89
C ALA A 349 -3.42 34.95 -11.77
N ILE A 350 -2.11 35.08 -11.49
CA ILE A 350 -1.19 35.92 -12.28
C ILE A 350 -1.06 35.39 -13.73
N ILE A 351 -1.01 34.07 -13.93
CA ILE A 351 -0.99 33.44 -15.26
C ILE A 351 -2.30 33.70 -16.01
N SER A 352 -3.45 33.62 -15.34
CA SER A 352 -4.76 33.93 -15.93
C SER A 352 -4.87 35.41 -16.33
N GLN A 353 -4.51 36.32 -15.41
CA GLN A 353 -4.53 37.77 -15.65
C GLN A 353 -3.60 38.20 -16.79
N SER A 354 -2.38 37.68 -16.86
CA SER A 354 -1.43 37.98 -17.95
C SER A 354 -1.91 37.44 -19.31
N ARG A 355 -2.49 36.23 -19.36
CA ARG A 355 -3.16 35.69 -20.55
C ARG A 355 -4.36 36.58 -20.98
N GLY A 356 -5.18 37.02 -20.03
CA GLY A 356 -6.30 37.95 -20.28
C GLY A 356 -5.85 39.28 -20.87
N ARG A 357 -4.87 39.95 -20.24
CA ARG A 357 -4.26 41.19 -20.73
C ARG A 357 -3.70 41.04 -22.16
N ARG A 358 -2.99 39.94 -22.44
CA ARG A 358 -2.49 39.58 -23.79
C ARG A 358 -3.63 39.43 -24.81
N VAL A 359 -4.75 38.80 -24.45
CA VAL A 359 -5.91 38.65 -25.35
C VAL A 359 -6.55 39.99 -25.68
N VAL A 360 -6.72 40.87 -24.68
CA VAL A 360 -7.27 42.23 -24.89
C VAL A 360 -6.36 43.05 -25.81
N ALA A 361 -5.05 43.08 -25.54
CA ALA A 361 -4.07 43.75 -26.39
C ALA A 361 -4.07 43.21 -27.83
N ARG A 362 -4.09 41.88 -28.01
CA ARG A 362 -4.13 41.24 -29.34
C ARG A 362 -5.45 41.54 -30.08
N LYS A 363 -6.58 41.69 -29.37
CA LYS A 363 -7.85 42.15 -29.96
C LYS A 363 -7.76 43.61 -30.42
N LYS A 364 -7.18 44.53 -29.62
CA LYS A 364 -6.97 45.94 -30.01
C LYS A 364 -6.06 46.04 -31.24
N PHE A 365 -4.92 45.34 -31.26
CA PHE A 365 -4.01 45.31 -32.40
C PHE A 365 -4.66 44.73 -33.67
N LYS A 366 -5.41 43.62 -33.58
CA LYS A 366 -6.13 43.06 -34.74
C LYS A 366 -7.18 44.02 -35.32
N ARG A 367 -7.86 44.82 -34.49
CA ARG A 367 -8.79 45.88 -34.96
C ARG A 367 -8.03 46.97 -35.72
N ALA A 368 -6.96 47.51 -35.13
CA ALA A 368 -6.13 48.54 -35.76
C ALA A 368 -5.52 48.07 -37.11
N ARG A 369 -4.98 46.84 -37.16
CA ARG A 369 -4.48 46.25 -38.42
C ARG A 369 -5.58 46.11 -39.48
N LYS A 370 -6.81 45.71 -39.12
CA LYS A 370 -7.93 45.66 -40.09
C LYS A 370 -8.25 47.05 -40.65
N ALA A 371 -8.34 48.07 -39.80
CA ALA A 371 -8.60 49.45 -40.24
C ALA A 371 -7.48 49.97 -41.17
N CYS A 372 -6.21 49.75 -40.82
CA CYS A 372 -5.06 50.13 -41.63
C CYS A 372 -5.08 49.46 -43.02
N ILE A 373 -5.39 48.16 -43.11
CA ILE A 373 -5.52 47.45 -44.39
C ILE A 373 -6.66 48.03 -45.24
N LEU A 374 -7.82 48.35 -44.65
CA LEU A 374 -8.93 48.95 -45.38
C LEU A 374 -8.56 50.34 -45.94
N ILE A 375 -7.88 51.17 -45.15
CA ILE A 375 -7.36 52.48 -45.60
C ILE A 375 -6.34 52.30 -46.74
N GLN A 376 -5.42 51.33 -46.63
CA GLN A 376 -4.46 51.01 -47.69
C GLN A 376 -5.14 50.54 -48.99
N CYS A 377 -6.18 49.71 -48.89
CA CYS A 377 -6.98 49.29 -50.04
C CYS A 377 -7.73 50.47 -50.69
N TRP A 378 -8.30 51.36 -49.89
CA TRP A 378 -9.01 52.55 -50.38
C TRP A 378 -8.07 53.55 -51.08
N LEU A 379 -6.92 53.85 -50.48
CA LEU A 379 -5.89 54.72 -51.09
C LEU A 379 -5.36 54.14 -52.42
N ARG A 380 -5.12 52.83 -52.49
CA ARG A 380 -4.75 52.15 -53.75
C ARG A 380 -5.86 52.24 -54.81
N CYS A 381 -7.12 52.14 -54.39
CA CYS A 381 -8.27 52.27 -55.29
C CYS A 381 -8.43 53.70 -55.83
N ILE A 382 -8.14 54.73 -55.02
CA ILE A 382 -8.10 56.13 -55.47
C ILE A 382 -6.98 56.32 -56.50
N HIS A 383 -5.77 55.90 -56.19
CA HIS A 383 -4.61 56.09 -57.07
C HIS A 383 -4.79 55.41 -58.44
N ALA A 384 -5.31 54.17 -58.45
CA ALA A 384 -5.68 53.49 -59.69
C ALA A 384 -6.85 54.18 -60.44
N GLY A 385 -7.74 54.88 -59.72
CA GLY A 385 -8.80 55.70 -60.30
C GLY A 385 -8.27 56.97 -60.96
N GLU A 386 -7.31 57.66 -60.33
CA GLU A 386 -6.60 58.82 -60.88
C GLU A 386 -5.82 58.41 -62.15
N GLU A 387 -5.06 57.32 -62.08
CA GLU A 387 -4.35 56.73 -63.22
C GLU A 387 -5.33 56.42 -64.37
N LEU A 388 -6.45 55.72 -64.08
CA LEU A 388 -7.48 55.41 -65.07
C LEU A 388 -8.12 56.67 -65.69
N VAL A 389 -8.28 57.76 -64.95
CA VAL A 389 -8.77 59.04 -65.49
C VAL A 389 -7.74 59.67 -66.43
N THR A 390 -6.44 59.67 -66.10
CA THR A 390 -5.40 60.16 -67.00
C THR A 390 -5.30 59.32 -68.28
N LEU A 391 -5.35 57.98 -68.17
CA LEU A 391 -5.36 57.06 -69.31
C LEU A 391 -6.59 57.26 -70.20
N ARG A 392 -7.80 57.45 -69.61
CA ARG A 392 -9.01 57.80 -70.36
C ARG A 392 -8.86 59.15 -71.09
N ARG A 393 -8.34 60.18 -70.42
CA ARG A 393 -8.08 61.50 -71.02
C ARG A 393 -7.10 61.41 -72.20
N ASN A 394 -6.02 60.66 -72.04
CA ASN A 394 -5.01 60.44 -73.07
C ASN A 394 -5.59 59.65 -74.27
N ARG A 395 -6.41 58.62 -74.03
CA ARG A 395 -7.13 57.89 -75.09
C ARG A 395 -8.11 58.79 -75.84
N SER A 396 -8.88 59.62 -75.14
CA SER A 396 -9.80 60.58 -75.77
C SER A 396 -9.05 61.63 -76.61
N ALA A 397 -7.95 62.18 -76.08
CA ALA A 397 -7.09 63.09 -76.82
C ALA A 397 -6.49 62.43 -78.08
N ALA A 398 -6.03 61.17 -77.97
CA ALA A 398 -5.52 60.41 -79.11
C ALA A 398 -6.60 60.18 -80.19
N MET A 399 -7.84 59.84 -79.81
CA MET A 399 -8.95 59.69 -80.76
C MET A 399 -9.30 61.02 -81.46
N ILE A 400 -9.30 62.14 -80.74
CA ILE A 400 -9.51 63.46 -81.34
C ILE A 400 -8.37 63.79 -82.33
N GLN A 401 -7.11 63.50 -81.96
CA GLN A 401 -5.95 63.71 -82.81
C GLN A 401 -5.95 62.83 -84.07
N THR A 402 -6.35 61.56 -83.98
CA THR A 402 -6.44 60.68 -85.17
C THR A 402 -7.57 61.12 -86.09
N HIS A 403 -8.75 61.44 -85.58
CA HIS A 403 -9.84 62.00 -86.39
C HIS A 403 -9.46 63.34 -87.04
N TRP A 404 -8.75 64.23 -86.33
CA TRP A 404 -8.27 65.49 -86.91
C TRP A 404 -7.22 65.26 -88.01
N ARG A 405 -6.21 64.41 -87.77
CA ARG A 405 -5.19 64.04 -88.78
C ARG A 405 -5.85 63.42 -90.03
N MET A 406 -6.83 62.54 -89.83
CA MET A 406 -7.62 61.94 -90.92
C MET A 406 -8.41 63.01 -91.69
N ALA A 407 -9.07 63.94 -91.00
CA ALA A 407 -9.80 65.04 -91.65
C ALA A 407 -8.87 65.94 -92.47
N VAL A 408 -7.69 66.31 -91.93
CA VAL A 408 -6.67 67.07 -92.67
C VAL A 408 -6.25 66.30 -93.94
N ALA A 409 -5.89 65.03 -93.83
CA ALA A 409 -5.52 64.20 -94.99
C ALA A 409 -6.63 64.13 -96.05
N ILE A 410 -7.90 63.94 -95.63
CA ILE A 410 -9.06 63.96 -96.53
C ILE A 410 -9.24 65.32 -97.21
N THR A 411 -9.02 66.44 -96.52
CA THR A 411 -9.10 67.78 -97.15
C THR A 411 -7.95 68.03 -98.14
N MET A 412 -6.74 67.55 -97.85
CA MET A 412 -5.61 67.64 -98.78
C MET A 412 -5.84 66.78 -100.03
N LEU A 413 -6.35 65.54 -99.86
CA LEU A 413 -6.75 64.70 -100.98
C LEU A 413 -7.86 65.35 -101.82
N LYS A 414 -8.92 65.88 -101.19
CA LYS A 414 -9.99 66.61 -101.89
C LYS A 414 -9.50 67.85 -102.64
N LYS A 415 -8.49 68.58 -102.12
CA LYS A 415 -7.83 69.67 -102.85
C LYS A 415 -7.02 69.13 -104.04
N SER A 416 -6.19 68.12 -103.83
CA SER A 416 -5.35 67.51 -104.87
C SER A 416 -6.20 66.96 -106.03
N VAL A 417 -7.26 66.20 -105.74
CA VAL A 417 -8.19 65.65 -106.74
C VAL A 417 -8.91 66.76 -107.51
N LYS A 418 -9.30 67.87 -106.87
CA LYS A 418 -9.88 69.03 -107.58
C LYS A 418 -8.87 69.67 -108.54
N SER A 419 -7.64 69.92 -108.10
CA SER A 419 -6.58 70.47 -108.96
C SER A 419 -6.25 69.52 -110.11
N ALA A 420 -6.15 68.22 -109.85
CA ALA A 420 -5.91 67.19 -110.86
C ALA A 420 -7.05 67.15 -111.90
N ALA A 421 -8.32 67.23 -111.48
CA ALA A 421 -9.46 67.28 -112.38
C ALA A 421 -9.45 68.53 -113.29
N ILE A 422 -9.06 69.70 -112.76
CA ILE A 422 -8.90 70.93 -113.56
C ILE A 422 -7.78 70.77 -114.59
N ILE A 423 -6.62 70.25 -114.19
CA ILE A 423 -5.48 69.98 -115.09
C ILE A 423 -5.87 68.95 -116.17
N GLN A 424 -6.55 67.86 -115.79
CA GLN A 424 -7.05 66.85 -116.73
C GLN A 424 -8.07 67.44 -117.71
N ALA A 425 -8.96 68.33 -117.27
CA ALA A 425 -9.90 69.03 -118.15
C ALA A 425 -9.17 69.97 -119.14
N MET A 426 -8.15 70.70 -118.68
CA MET A 426 -7.30 71.53 -119.55
C MET A 426 -6.53 70.68 -120.57
N VAL A 427 -5.92 69.56 -120.17
CA VAL A 427 -5.17 68.67 -121.07
C VAL A 427 -6.09 68.00 -122.09
N ARG A 428 -7.24 67.45 -121.66
CA ARG A 428 -8.27 66.89 -122.57
C ARG A 428 -8.76 67.95 -123.56
N GLY A 429 -9.02 69.17 -123.09
CA GLY A 429 -9.38 70.31 -123.95
C GLY A 429 -8.27 70.70 -124.92
N SER A 430 -7.01 70.66 -124.49
CA SER A 430 -5.83 70.94 -125.33
C SER A 430 -5.69 69.94 -126.48
N ILE A 431 -5.93 68.65 -126.22
CA ILE A 431 -5.85 67.57 -127.22
C ILE A 431 -7.04 67.64 -128.20
N GLN A 432 -8.27 67.86 -127.70
CA GLN A 432 -9.47 67.81 -128.55
C GLN A 432 -9.65 69.05 -129.45
N ARG A 433 -9.22 70.24 -128.99
CA ARG A 433 -9.36 71.50 -129.74
C ARG A 433 -8.68 71.53 -131.12
N PRO A 434 -7.44 71.06 -131.33
CA PRO A 434 -6.84 71.02 -132.67
C PRO A 434 -7.52 70.01 -133.59
N ILE A 435 -7.95 68.85 -133.06
CA ILE A 435 -8.68 67.83 -133.84
C ILE A 435 -10.00 68.40 -134.37
N PHE A 436 -10.80 69.01 -133.48
CA PHE A 436 -12.05 69.67 -133.88
C PHE A 436 -11.82 70.84 -134.86
N ARG A 437 -10.72 71.60 -134.71
CA ARG A 437 -10.34 72.66 -135.66
C ARG A 437 -9.92 72.13 -137.04
N LYS A 438 -9.41 70.89 -137.14
CA LYS A 438 -9.13 70.23 -138.42
C LYS A 438 -10.43 69.81 -139.11
N GLN A 439 -11.31 69.12 -138.38
CA GLN A 439 -12.66 68.75 -138.84
C GLN A 439 -13.48 69.97 -139.28
N LEU A 440 -13.38 71.10 -138.56
CA LEU A 440 -14.07 72.35 -138.92
C LEU A 440 -13.45 73.07 -140.14
N LYS A 441 -12.22 72.75 -140.55
CA LYS A 441 -11.68 73.17 -141.85
C LYS A 441 -12.22 72.27 -142.97
N GLU A 442 -12.14 70.95 -142.77
CA GLU A 442 -12.59 69.94 -143.73
C GLU A 442 -14.08 70.17 -144.10
N ALA A 443 -14.96 70.32 -143.11
CA ALA A 443 -16.38 70.65 -143.31
C ALA A 443 -16.63 72.03 -143.98
N ARG A 444 -15.68 72.98 -143.89
CA ARG A 444 -15.77 74.28 -144.60
C ARG A 444 -15.31 74.19 -146.05
N GLU A 445 -14.49 73.21 -146.39
CA GLU A 445 -14.06 72.93 -147.77
C GLU A 445 -15.12 72.09 -148.48
N GLU A 446 -15.71 71.11 -147.80
CA GLU A 446 -16.94 70.40 -148.23
C GLU A 446 -18.09 71.39 -148.51
N ALA A 447 -18.42 72.28 -147.58
CA ALA A 447 -19.47 73.27 -147.77
C ALA A 447 -19.17 74.28 -148.89
N LYS A 448 -17.90 74.52 -149.26
CA LYS A 448 -17.57 75.33 -150.44
C LYS A 448 -17.88 74.59 -151.73
N LEU A 449 -17.51 73.31 -151.82
CA LEU A 449 -17.80 72.44 -152.97
C LEU A 449 -19.32 72.27 -153.15
N GLU A 450 -20.07 72.08 -152.07
CA GLU A 450 -21.53 71.97 -152.09
C GLU A 450 -22.21 73.25 -152.60
N ASN A 451 -21.72 74.43 -152.20
CA ASN A 451 -22.21 75.70 -152.71
C ASN A 451 -21.84 75.94 -154.19
N GLN A 452 -20.69 75.43 -154.65
CA GLN A 452 -20.33 75.46 -156.08
C GLN A 452 -21.23 74.53 -156.91
N LEU A 453 -21.57 73.35 -156.41
CA LEU A 453 -22.57 72.46 -157.03
C LEU A 453 -23.94 73.14 -157.14
N LYS A 454 -24.45 73.70 -156.03
CA LYS A 454 -25.73 74.42 -156.02
C LYS A 454 -25.76 75.64 -156.95
N ALA A 455 -24.63 76.33 -157.12
CA ALA A 455 -24.49 77.43 -158.07
C ALA A 455 -24.45 76.97 -159.55
N LEU A 456 -24.07 75.72 -159.83
CA LEU A 456 -24.19 75.11 -161.17
C LEU A 456 -25.61 74.58 -161.42
N GLN A 457 -26.24 73.96 -160.41
CA GLN A 457 -27.64 73.50 -160.50
C GLN A 457 -28.59 74.66 -160.79
N ARG A 458 -28.47 75.80 -160.10
CA ARG A 458 -29.26 77.01 -160.41
C ARG A 458 -29.10 77.51 -161.84
N LYS A 459 -27.91 77.37 -162.45
CA LYS A 459 -27.69 77.76 -163.86
C LYS A 459 -28.33 76.79 -164.86
N LEU A 460 -28.54 75.54 -164.45
CA LEU A 460 -29.33 74.58 -165.21
C LEU A 460 -30.82 74.94 -165.08
N GLU A 461 -31.30 75.14 -163.85
CA GLU A 461 -32.68 75.53 -163.54
C GLU A 461 -33.10 76.84 -164.22
N GLU A 462 -32.24 77.87 -164.25
CA GLU A 462 -32.50 79.14 -164.95
C GLU A 462 -32.55 78.98 -166.49
N ALA A 463 -31.86 77.99 -167.06
CA ALA A 463 -31.90 77.70 -168.49
C ALA A 463 -33.12 76.85 -168.86
N GLU A 464 -33.48 75.88 -168.02
CA GLU A 464 -34.68 75.06 -168.17
C GLU A 464 -35.95 75.91 -167.96
N ALA A 465 -35.99 76.79 -166.96
CA ALA A 465 -37.09 77.72 -166.73
C ALA A 465 -37.40 78.58 -167.98
N ARG A 466 -36.39 79.08 -168.70
CA ARG A 466 -36.60 79.85 -169.94
C ARG A 466 -37.16 79.03 -171.10
N ARG A 467 -36.93 77.71 -171.13
CA ARG A 467 -37.64 76.82 -172.06
C ARG A 467 -39.06 76.53 -171.57
N ILE A 468 -39.21 76.32 -170.27
CA ILE A 468 -40.49 75.96 -169.63
C ILE A 468 -41.49 77.11 -169.68
N GLU A 469 -41.10 78.38 -169.50
CA GLU A 469 -42.00 79.53 -169.72
C GLU A 469 -42.51 79.62 -171.17
N ALA A 470 -41.65 79.33 -172.15
CA ALA A 470 -42.02 79.29 -173.56
C ALA A 470 -42.93 78.09 -173.89
N GLU A 471 -42.77 76.96 -173.20
CA GLU A 471 -43.56 75.75 -173.40
C GLU A 471 -44.87 75.75 -172.59
N GLN A 472 -44.91 76.38 -171.41
CA GLN A 472 -46.11 76.53 -170.57
C GLN A 472 -47.08 77.56 -171.14
N ARG A 473 -46.61 78.61 -171.83
CA ARG A 473 -47.49 79.44 -172.69
C ARG A 473 -48.16 78.64 -173.82
N ALA A 474 -47.71 77.41 -174.10
CA ALA A 474 -48.38 76.44 -174.98
C ALA A 474 -48.97 75.23 -174.22
N LYS A 475 -48.86 75.18 -172.89
CA LYS A 475 -49.27 74.06 -172.02
C LYS A 475 -50.01 74.45 -170.74
N GLU A 476 -50.53 75.67 -170.64
CA GLU A 476 -51.83 75.97 -169.98
C GLU A 476 -53.02 75.31 -170.72
N ALA A 477 -52.77 74.10 -171.25
CA ALA A 477 -53.65 73.16 -171.91
C ALA A 477 -53.58 71.75 -171.24
N ALA A 478 -52.87 71.55 -170.10
CA ALA A 478 -52.75 70.27 -169.35
C ALA A 478 -52.21 70.40 -167.86
N GLU A 479 -52.22 69.33 -167.01
CA GLU A 479 -52.15 69.38 -165.49
C GLU A 479 -51.33 68.28 -164.65
N ASN A 480 -50.70 68.66 -163.48
CA ASN A 480 -50.50 68.08 -162.06
C ASN A 480 -49.53 66.87 -161.51
N PRO A 481 -48.78 66.90 -160.29
CA PRO A 481 -47.66 65.93 -159.76
C PRO A 481 -47.40 65.52 -158.17
N PRO A 482 -46.35 64.71 -157.68
CA PRO A 482 -46.13 64.05 -156.27
C PRO A 482 -44.69 63.92 -155.47
N PRO A 483 -44.51 63.27 -154.22
CA PRO A 483 -43.29 63.28 -153.22
C PRO A 483 -42.69 61.98 -152.43
N ALA A 484 -41.74 62.03 -151.38
CA ALA A 484 -40.94 60.87 -150.69
C ALA A 484 -40.33 60.94 -149.14
N VAL A 485 -39.54 59.93 -148.55
CA VAL A 485 -39.16 59.56 -147.06
C VAL A 485 -37.85 58.62 -146.81
N ASN A 486 -37.11 58.17 -145.68
CA ASN A 486 -36.55 58.49 -144.26
C ASN A 486 -35.64 57.34 -143.49
N THR A 487 -35.00 57.48 -142.24
CA THR A 487 -34.39 56.50 -141.13
C THR A 487 -32.80 56.26 -140.87
N ASN A 488 -32.06 55.63 -139.84
CA ASN A 488 -32.06 55.22 -138.32
C ASN A 488 -30.73 54.48 -137.67
N HIS A 489 -30.46 54.42 -136.28
CA HIS A 489 -29.63 53.48 -135.32
C HIS A 489 -28.03 53.51 -135.01
N GLN A 490 -27.23 52.91 -134.01
CA GLN A 490 -27.20 52.27 -132.58
C GLN A 490 -25.72 51.96 -131.89
N ALA A 491 -25.45 51.49 -130.59
CA ALA A 491 -24.08 51.17 -129.90
C ALA A 491 -23.92 50.40 -128.45
N ASN A 492 -22.71 49.92 -127.91
CA ASN A 492 -22.36 49.22 -126.55
C ASN A 492 -20.78 49.10 -126.11
N VAL A 493 -20.00 48.47 -125.09
CA VAL A 493 -19.92 47.45 -123.90
C VAL A 493 -18.63 47.49 -122.88
N SER A 494 -18.40 46.55 -121.85
CA SER A 494 -17.17 46.03 -121.01
C SER A 494 -16.64 46.65 -119.60
N GLU A 495 -15.77 46.17 -118.61
CA GLU A 495 -14.97 44.96 -118.01
C GLU A 495 -14.17 45.29 -116.62
N THR A 496 -13.24 44.64 -115.77
CA THR A 496 -12.67 43.33 -115.12
C THR A 496 -11.52 43.64 -114.00
N VAL A 497 -10.69 42.92 -113.12
CA VAL A 497 -10.31 41.62 -112.33
C VAL A 497 -9.04 41.87 -111.30
N ALA A 498 -8.30 41.19 -110.30
CA ALA A 498 -7.93 39.90 -109.49
C ALA A 498 -7.37 40.20 -107.97
N SER A 499 -6.55 39.54 -107.04
CA SER A 499 -5.66 38.32 -106.64
C SER A 499 -5.31 38.27 -105.04
N ALA A 500 -4.41 37.60 -104.19
CA ALA A 500 -3.31 36.52 -104.00
C ALA A 500 -2.87 36.16 -102.44
N GLN A 501 -1.99 35.15 -102.05
CA GLN A 501 -1.44 34.70 -100.63
C GLN A 501 -0.05 33.85 -100.61
N PRO A 502 0.59 33.05 -99.61
CA PRO A 502 0.54 32.61 -98.12
C PRO A 502 1.92 32.32 -97.27
N ALA A 503 2.04 31.51 -96.12
CA ALA A 503 3.32 31.14 -95.30
C ALA A 503 3.30 30.01 -94.10
N GLN A 504 4.44 29.44 -93.51
CA GLN A 504 4.55 28.34 -92.41
C GLN A 504 5.89 28.07 -91.49
N GLN A 505 5.87 27.11 -90.47
CA GLN A 505 6.93 26.13 -89.83
C GLN A 505 7.93 26.43 -88.60
N THR A 506 8.68 25.53 -87.81
CA THR A 506 8.54 24.21 -87.00
C THR A 506 9.72 23.79 -85.95
N GLU A 507 9.54 22.76 -85.03
CA GLU A 507 10.47 21.75 -84.27
C GLU A 507 11.38 22.07 -82.98
N THR A 508 12.07 21.22 -82.10
CA THR A 508 12.51 19.75 -81.82
C THR A 508 12.66 19.38 -80.24
N SER A 509 13.38 18.44 -79.47
CA SER A 509 14.44 17.31 -79.45
C SER A 509 14.47 16.34 -78.13
N SER A 510 15.48 15.44 -77.78
CA SER A 510 15.46 14.39 -76.62
C SER A 510 16.80 13.65 -76.07
N LEU A 511 16.74 12.55 -75.18
CA LEU A 511 17.74 11.48 -74.61
C LEU A 511 18.05 11.41 -73.03
N THR A 512 18.67 10.47 -72.20
CA THR A 512 19.52 9.16 -72.09
C THR A 512 19.09 8.15 -70.89
N THR A 513 19.75 7.19 -70.10
CA THR A 513 21.13 6.60 -69.65
C THR A 513 21.08 5.15 -68.88
N ALA A 514 22.14 4.57 -68.17
CA ALA A 514 22.27 3.18 -67.48
C ALA A 514 23.22 3.06 -66.16
N SER A 515 23.71 1.99 -65.40
CA SER A 515 23.90 0.46 -65.36
C SER A 515 24.31 -0.25 -63.93
N THR A 516 24.84 -1.54 -63.79
CA THR A 516 25.12 -2.42 -62.52
C THR A 516 26.30 -3.52 -62.62
N ALA A 517 26.80 -4.54 -61.80
CA ALA A 517 26.66 -5.38 -60.50
C ALA A 517 28.06 -6.14 -60.10
N SER A 518 28.45 -7.23 -59.32
CA SER A 518 28.13 -8.35 -58.28
C SER A 518 29.45 -9.20 -57.88
N GLY A 519 29.77 -10.25 -57.01
CA GLY A 519 29.25 -11.28 -55.98
C GLY A 519 30.32 -12.40 -55.43
N ALA A 520 29.98 -13.47 -54.58
CA ALA A 520 30.73 -14.77 -54.11
C ALA A 520 31.43 -14.91 -52.65
N ALA A 521 32.00 -15.99 -51.95
CA ALA A 521 32.28 -17.52 -51.96
C ALA A 521 32.75 -18.21 -50.56
N ALA A 522 32.95 -19.59 -50.35
CA ALA A 522 33.45 -20.38 -49.10
C ALA A 522 33.69 -21.98 -49.26
N SER A 523 34.11 -23.00 -48.40
CA SER A 523 35.00 -23.35 -47.17
C SER A 523 35.13 -24.94 -46.80
N THR A 524 35.98 -25.54 -45.87
CA THR A 524 36.19 -27.06 -45.54
C THR A 524 37.07 -27.55 -44.25
N ALA A 525 37.11 -28.85 -43.73
CA ALA A 525 37.92 -29.43 -42.54
C ALA A 525 38.14 -31.03 -42.25
N ALA A 526 39.20 -31.48 -41.45
CA ALA A 526 39.52 -32.63 -40.43
C ALA A 526 39.48 -34.26 -40.50
N LYS A 527 40.43 -35.04 -39.83
CA LYS A 527 40.38 -36.35 -38.94
C LYS A 527 41.25 -37.74 -39.09
N MET A 528 41.79 -38.31 -37.95
CA MET A 528 41.87 -39.74 -37.31
C MET A 528 42.74 -41.08 -37.62
N ALA A 529 43.13 -41.88 -36.54
CA ALA A 529 43.27 -43.42 -36.30
C ALA A 529 44.63 -44.28 -36.15
N ALA A 530 44.66 -45.55 -35.57
CA ALA A 530 45.86 -46.42 -35.11
C ALA A 530 45.70 -48.01 -34.84
N ALA A 531 46.76 -48.87 -34.54
CA ALA A 531 46.74 -50.39 -34.21
C ALA A 531 48.04 -51.14 -33.56
N PRO A 532 48.01 -52.45 -33.03
CA PRO A 532 49.11 -53.23 -32.26
C PRO A 532 49.36 -54.82 -32.47
N VAL A 533 50.41 -55.54 -31.87
CA VAL A 533 50.79 -57.04 -32.01
C VAL A 533 51.58 -57.80 -30.81
N GLU A 534 51.63 -59.19 -30.80
CA GLU A 534 52.00 -60.39 -29.90
C GLU A 534 53.40 -60.75 -29.19
N GLU A 535 53.53 -61.99 -28.57
CA GLU A 535 54.67 -62.66 -27.80
C GLU A 535 54.71 -64.26 -27.88
N LYS A 536 55.82 -65.01 -27.50
CA LYS A 536 55.95 -66.53 -27.53
C LYS A 536 57.02 -67.22 -26.57
N LYS A 537 57.15 -68.59 -26.56
CA LYS A 537 57.82 -69.50 -25.52
C LYS A 537 59.10 -70.32 -25.91
N ASN A 538 59.83 -70.89 -24.91
CA ASN A 538 60.39 -72.29 -24.70
C ASN A 538 61.62 -72.32 -23.70
N GLU A 539 62.11 -73.32 -22.92
CA GLU A 539 62.11 -74.81 -22.77
C GLU A 539 63.41 -75.51 -23.34
N VAL A 540 64.23 -76.42 -22.71
CA VAL A 540 64.34 -77.12 -21.37
C VAL A 540 65.76 -77.83 -21.17
N VAL A 541 66.04 -78.73 -20.16
CA VAL A 541 67.15 -79.79 -20.03
C VAL A 541 68.20 -79.69 -18.83
N VAL A 542 68.89 -80.82 -18.46
CA VAL A 542 69.66 -81.11 -17.19
C VAL A 542 71.10 -81.76 -17.43
N PRO A 543 71.85 -82.50 -16.54
CA PRO A 543 73.19 -82.10 -16.03
C PRO A 543 74.43 -83.00 -16.33
N GLY A 544 75.63 -82.57 -15.85
CA GLY A 544 76.86 -83.37 -15.71
C GLY A 544 77.89 -82.71 -14.73
N GLN A 545 78.80 -83.48 -14.11
CA GLN A 545 79.74 -83.02 -13.06
C GLN A 545 81.14 -82.62 -13.57
N LEU A 546 81.83 -81.70 -12.88
CA LEU A 546 83.23 -81.30 -13.13
C LEU A 546 83.93 -80.74 -11.86
N THR A 547 85.22 -80.41 -11.94
CA THR A 547 86.18 -80.43 -10.80
C THR A 547 86.59 -79.09 -10.17
N ALA A 548 87.15 -79.19 -8.96
CA ALA A 548 87.22 -78.14 -7.93
C ALA A 548 87.87 -76.80 -8.31
N GLN A 549 88.76 -76.72 -9.30
CA GLN A 549 89.40 -75.44 -9.68
C GLN A 549 88.47 -74.54 -10.50
N GLN A 550 87.46 -75.13 -11.15
CA GLN A 550 86.37 -74.39 -11.80
C GLN A 550 85.34 -73.90 -10.77
N GLN A 551 85.30 -74.53 -9.59
CA GLN A 551 84.36 -74.25 -8.49
C GLN A 551 84.56 -72.84 -7.91
N THR A 552 85.79 -72.40 -7.66
CA THR A 552 86.05 -71.12 -6.98
C THR A 552 85.63 -69.91 -7.82
N LEU A 553 85.84 -69.95 -9.14
CA LEU A 553 85.32 -68.94 -10.07
C LEU A 553 83.78 -69.01 -10.22
N MET A 554 83.19 -70.20 -10.13
CA MET A 554 81.73 -70.36 -10.01
C MET A 554 81.20 -69.80 -8.69
N ASP A 555 81.94 -69.90 -7.58
CA ASP A 555 81.55 -69.33 -6.28
C ASP A 555 81.65 -67.80 -6.24
N GLU A 556 82.64 -67.20 -6.90
CA GLU A 556 82.78 -65.73 -6.98
C GLU A 556 81.78 -65.10 -7.95
N SER A 557 81.63 -65.65 -9.16
CA SER A 557 80.57 -65.24 -10.08
C SER A 557 79.17 -65.55 -9.50
N GLY A 558 79.04 -66.64 -8.74
CA GLY A 558 77.88 -66.98 -7.93
C GLY A 558 77.52 -65.91 -6.90
N LYS A 559 78.50 -65.41 -6.12
CA LYS A 559 78.28 -64.29 -5.16
C LYS A 559 77.81 -63.00 -5.85
N MET A 560 78.35 -62.69 -7.04
CA MET A 560 77.90 -61.54 -7.84
C MET A 560 76.46 -61.74 -8.36
N LEU A 561 76.14 -62.93 -8.89
CA LEU A 561 74.79 -63.28 -9.34
C LEU A 561 73.78 -63.31 -8.19
N GLU A 562 74.19 -63.77 -7.01
CA GLU A 562 73.39 -63.78 -5.77
C GLU A 562 73.05 -62.36 -5.32
N TYR A 563 74.02 -61.43 -5.37
CA TYR A 563 73.80 -60.00 -5.08
C TYR A 563 72.86 -59.36 -6.12
N LEU A 564 73.10 -59.58 -7.41
CA LEU A 564 72.26 -59.03 -8.49
C LEU A 564 70.84 -59.60 -8.44
N ARG A 565 70.65 -60.89 -8.13
CA ARG A 565 69.33 -61.49 -7.89
C ARG A 565 68.60 -60.84 -6.72
N LYS A 566 69.29 -60.58 -5.61
CA LYS A 566 68.72 -59.90 -4.43
C LYS A 566 68.29 -58.47 -4.75
N GLU A 567 69.11 -57.71 -5.48
CA GLU A 567 68.74 -56.33 -5.84
C GLU A 567 67.65 -56.27 -6.92
N VAL A 568 67.65 -57.17 -7.91
CA VAL A 568 66.54 -57.31 -8.88
C VAL A 568 65.24 -57.73 -8.19
N PHE A 569 65.30 -58.62 -7.19
CA PHE A 569 64.13 -58.97 -6.38
C PHE A 569 63.61 -57.77 -5.57
N LYS A 570 64.50 -56.99 -4.96
CA LYS A 570 64.19 -55.76 -4.23
C LYS A 570 63.55 -54.69 -5.14
N LEU A 571 64.11 -54.44 -6.33
CA LEU A 571 63.55 -53.53 -7.32
C LEU A 571 62.20 -54.01 -7.90
N ARG A 572 62.00 -55.32 -8.07
CA ARG A 572 60.70 -55.90 -8.46
C ARG A 572 59.66 -55.77 -7.34
N SER A 573 60.07 -55.96 -6.09
CA SER A 573 59.22 -55.75 -4.91
C SER A 573 58.78 -54.27 -4.78
N GLN A 574 59.71 -53.33 -4.94
CA GLN A 574 59.42 -51.90 -4.96
C GLN A 574 58.48 -51.51 -6.12
N ASN A 575 58.70 -52.02 -7.34
CA ASN A 575 57.78 -51.79 -8.46
C ASN A 575 56.39 -52.41 -8.24
N SER A 576 56.30 -53.56 -7.56
CA SER A 576 55.03 -54.18 -7.18
C SER A 576 54.27 -53.32 -6.15
N GLN A 577 54.99 -52.72 -5.19
CA GLN A 577 54.38 -51.82 -4.21
C GLN A 577 53.93 -50.50 -4.85
N LEU A 578 54.78 -49.84 -5.64
CA LEU A 578 54.45 -48.60 -6.33
C LEU A 578 53.22 -48.73 -7.26
N ARG A 579 53.00 -49.91 -7.85
CA ARG A 579 51.77 -50.19 -8.64
C ARG A 579 50.53 -50.24 -7.76
N LYS A 580 50.56 -50.92 -6.61
CA LYS A 580 49.45 -50.93 -5.64
C LYS A 580 49.15 -49.53 -5.11
N ASP A 581 50.20 -48.76 -4.80
CA ASP A 581 50.07 -47.39 -4.30
C ASP A 581 49.45 -46.47 -5.37
N PHE A 582 49.83 -46.65 -6.65
CA PHE A 582 49.22 -45.96 -7.78
C PHE A 582 47.73 -46.32 -7.98
N ASP A 583 47.37 -47.61 -7.90
CA ASP A 583 45.98 -48.04 -8.03
C ASP A 583 45.11 -47.53 -6.86
N LEU A 584 45.65 -47.50 -5.63
CA LEU A 584 45.02 -46.86 -4.47
C LEU A 584 44.85 -45.34 -4.64
N LEU A 585 45.85 -44.63 -5.19
CA LEU A 585 45.73 -43.21 -5.51
C LEU A 585 44.66 -42.97 -6.60
N LYS A 586 44.60 -43.84 -7.61
CA LYS A 586 43.61 -43.77 -8.69
C LYS A 586 42.19 -43.96 -8.16
N GLU A 587 41.97 -44.95 -7.29
CA GLU A 587 40.67 -45.17 -6.66
C GLU A 587 40.25 -43.98 -5.76
N ASN A 588 41.17 -43.46 -4.94
CA ASN A 588 40.87 -42.29 -4.10
C ASN A 588 40.56 -41.03 -4.93
N ASN A 589 41.26 -40.80 -6.04
CA ASN A 589 40.93 -39.70 -6.94
C ASN A 589 39.57 -39.87 -7.62
N GLN A 590 39.17 -41.09 -8.01
CA GLN A 590 37.83 -41.36 -8.54
C GLN A 590 36.75 -41.06 -7.48
N ARG A 591 36.92 -41.60 -6.26
CA ARG A 591 36.00 -41.33 -5.14
C ARG A 591 35.86 -39.83 -4.83
N LEU A 592 36.94 -39.04 -4.97
CA LEU A 592 36.91 -37.58 -4.82
C LEU A 592 36.15 -36.89 -5.97
N MET A 593 36.30 -37.34 -7.22
CA MET A 593 35.51 -36.81 -8.35
C MET A 593 34.02 -37.09 -8.16
N ASP A 594 33.65 -38.31 -7.78
CA ASP A 594 32.27 -38.73 -7.56
C ASP A 594 31.61 -37.94 -6.41
N ALA A 595 32.35 -37.72 -5.31
CA ALA A 595 31.91 -36.89 -4.19
C ALA A 595 31.72 -35.42 -4.60
N ASN A 596 32.62 -34.86 -5.41
CA ASN A 596 32.56 -33.46 -5.85
C ASN A 596 31.39 -33.23 -6.85
N ALA A 597 31.14 -34.19 -7.74
CA ALA A 597 29.94 -34.18 -8.59
C ALA A 597 28.64 -34.24 -7.76
N SER A 598 28.61 -35.09 -6.72
CA SER A 598 27.49 -35.21 -5.78
C SER A 598 27.23 -33.90 -5.01
N ALA A 599 28.29 -33.21 -4.61
CA ALA A 599 28.19 -31.88 -3.99
C ALA A 599 27.62 -30.84 -4.97
N GLY A 600 28.08 -30.84 -6.22
CA GLY A 600 27.56 -29.94 -7.27
C GLY A 600 26.05 -30.10 -7.50
N ALA A 601 25.56 -31.33 -7.58
CA ALA A 601 24.12 -31.62 -7.69
C ALA A 601 23.33 -31.11 -6.46
N SER A 602 23.90 -31.29 -5.26
CA SER A 602 23.29 -30.83 -4.00
C SER A 602 23.17 -29.30 -3.93
N PHE A 603 24.19 -28.56 -4.37
CA PHE A 603 24.13 -27.10 -4.49
C PHE A 603 23.10 -26.62 -5.52
N ALA A 604 22.94 -27.33 -6.65
CA ALA A 604 21.91 -27.02 -7.63
C ALA A 604 20.49 -27.17 -7.05
N ALA A 605 20.23 -28.24 -6.29
CA ALA A 605 18.96 -28.45 -5.60
C ALA A 605 18.67 -27.37 -4.54
N LEU A 606 19.67 -27.00 -3.73
CA LEU A 606 19.57 -25.90 -2.75
C LEU A 606 19.22 -24.55 -3.42
N ASN A 607 19.82 -24.24 -4.57
CA ASN A 607 19.53 -23.02 -5.33
C ASN A 607 18.08 -23.02 -5.90
N GLN A 608 17.59 -24.18 -6.36
CA GLN A 608 16.19 -24.32 -6.77
C GLN A 608 15.22 -24.11 -5.59
N HIS A 609 15.50 -24.72 -4.42
CA HIS A 609 14.69 -24.55 -3.22
C HIS A 609 14.69 -23.09 -2.73
N ALA A 610 15.84 -22.40 -2.76
CA ALA A 610 15.94 -20.99 -2.45
C ALA A 610 15.09 -20.10 -3.40
N LYS A 611 15.01 -20.44 -4.69
CA LYS A 611 14.12 -19.76 -5.65
C LYS A 611 12.64 -20.01 -5.36
N GLN A 612 12.28 -21.25 -5.00
CA GLN A 612 10.90 -21.59 -4.59
C GLN A 612 10.48 -20.85 -3.32
N LEU A 613 11.33 -20.82 -2.27
CA LEU A 613 11.09 -20.05 -1.04
C LEU A 613 10.89 -18.56 -1.30
N ASN A 614 11.71 -17.95 -2.17
CA ASN A 614 11.54 -16.55 -2.54
C ASN A 614 10.22 -16.30 -3.29
N LYS A 615 9.77 -17.23 -4.14
CA LYS A 615 8.47 -17.16 -4.82
C LYS A 615 7.29 -17.32 -3.85
N ALA A 616 7.39 -18.21 -2.86
CA ALA A 616 6.39 -18.34 -1.80
C ALA A 616 6.34 -17.07 -0.92
N LEU A 617 7.49 -16.48 -0.61
CA LEU A 617 7.60 -15.26 0.19
C LEU A 617 7.00 -14.03 -0.52
N THR A 618 7.08 -13.92 -1.85
CA THR A 618 6.42 -12.82 -2.58
C THR A 618 4.91 -12.99 -2.65
N VAL A 619 4.41 -14.22 -2.82
CA VAL A 619 2.96 -14.51 -2.76
C VAL A 619 2.41 -14.19 -1.37
N SER A 620 3.02 -14.71 -0.30
CA SER A 620 2.59 -14.44 1.08
C SER A 620 2.65 -12.95 1.46
N LYS A 621 3.64 -12.20 0.95
CA LYS A 621 3.69 -10.74 1.11
C LYS A 621 2.51 -10.03 0.43
N ALA A 622 2.02 -10.52 -0.72
CA ALA A 622 0.84 -9.97 -1.38
C ALA A 622 -0.44 -10.29 -0.60
N GLU A 623 -0.59 -11.53 -0.11
CA GLU A 623 -1.72 -11.95 0.75
C GLU A 623 -1.80 -11.15 2.06
N VAL A 624 -0.65 -10.87 2.69
CA VAL A 624 -0.58 -9.99 3.86
C VAL A 624 -0.94 -8.55 3.52
N ALA A 625 -0.64 -8.07 2.30
CA ALA A 625 -1.01 -6.72 1.86
C ALA A 625 -2.52 -6.58 1.61
N THR A 626 -3.16 -7.55 0.93
CA THR A 626 -4.62 -7.56 0.73
C THR A 626 -5.37 -7.73 2.06
N SER A 627 -4.89 -8.63 2.94
CA SER A 627 -5.44 -8.81 4.29
C SER A 627 -5.40 -7.52 5.11
N LYS A 628 -4.31 -6.74 5.04
CA LYS A 628 -4.21 -5.43 5.69
C LYS A 628 -5.20 -4.40 5.14
N GLN A 629 -5.45 -4.40 3.83
CA GLN A 629 -6.47 -3.53 3.23
C GLN A 629 -7.88 -3.92 3.69
N GLN A 630 -8.19 -5.23 3.76
CA GLN A 630 -9.48 -5.71 4.26
C GLN A 630 -9.70 -5.36 5.74
N VAL A 631 -8.68 -5.54 6.59
CA VAL A 631 -8.71 -5.11 8.00
C VAL A 631 -8.90 -3.59 8.12
N HIS A 632 -8.27 -2.78 7.26
CA HIS A 632 -8.50 -1.33 7.27
C HIS A 632 -9.94 -0.96 6.90
N LYS A 633 -10.53 -1.61 5.88
CA LYS A 633 -11.94 -1.41 5.49
C LYS A 633 -12.90 -1.81 6.61
N LEU A 634 -12.66 -2.94 7.29
CA LEU A 634 -13.49 -3.38 8.42
C LEU A 634 -13.39 -2.43 9.62
N ASN A 635 -12.21 -1.86 9.90
CA ASN A 635 -12.06 -0.86 10.96
C ASN A 635 -12.82 0.45 10.66
N LEU A 636 -12.87 0.90 9.40
CA LEU A 636 -13.67 2.07 9.00
C LEU A 636 -15.16 1.81 9.21
N ALA A 637 -15.69 0.69 8.71
CA ALA A 637 -17.08 0.30 8.94
C ALA A 637 -17.42 0.15 10.43
N GLN A 638 -16.47 -0.31 11.26
CA GLN A 638 -16.66 -0.39 12.72
C GLN A 638 -16.67 0.98 13.41
N VAL A 639 -16.11 2.03 12.81
CA VAL A 639 -16.24 3.41 13.29
C VAL A 639 -17.60 3.97 12.89
N GLU A 640 -18.00 3.82 11.63
CA GLU A 640 -19.31 4.25 11.09
C GLU A 640 -20.46 3.66 11.92
N LEU A 641 -20.48 2.33 12.13
CA LEU A 641 -21.47 1.65 12.98
C LEU A 641 -21.47 2.13 14.45
N LYS A 642 -20.33 2.57 14.99
CA LYS A 642 -20.26 3.13 16.35
C LYS A 642 -20.78 4.56 16.42
N GLU A 643 -20.68 5.33 15.34
CA GLU A 643 -21.23 6.67 15.26
C GLU A 643 -22.75 6.63 15.02
N GLU A 644 -23.24 5.73 14.16
CA GLU A 644 -24.68 5.45 14.03
C GLU A 644 -25.31 5.00 15.35
N LEU A 645 -24.68 4.05 16.07
CA LEU A 645 -25.18 3.57 17.36
C LEU A 645 -25.26 4.73 18.37
N LYS A 646 -24.22 5.57 18.46
CA LYS A 646 -24.21 6.76 19.31
C LYS A 646 -25.35 7.71 18.96
N MET A 647 -25.54 8.01 17.67
CA MET A 647 -26.63 8.87 17.21
C MET A 647 -28.00 8.32 17.61
N LYS A 648 -28.26 7.02 17.37
CA LYS A 648 -29.51 6.36 17.79
C LYS A 648 -29.73 6.36 19.30
N THR A 649 -28.68 6.13 20.10
CA THR A 649 -28.80 6.26 21.57
C THR A 649 -29.04 7.71 22.01
N GLY A 650 -28.47 8.69 21.31
CA GLY A 650 -28.66 10.12 21.58
C GLY A 650 -30.09 10.58 21.29
N THR A 651 -30.66 10.17 20.15
CA THR A 651 -32.06 10.47 19.83
C THR A 651 -33.02 9.80 20.81
N TYR A 652 -32.80 8.53 21.15
CA TYR A 652 -33.64 7.82 22.14
C TYR A 652 -33.60 8.48 23.52
N ILE A 653 -32.43 8.90 24.01
CA ILE A 653 -32.31 9.59 25.29
C ILE A 653 -32.97 10.98 25.25
N ALA A 654 -32.84 11.72 24.15
CA ALA A 654 -33.51 13.01 23.97
C ALA A 654 -35.04 12.86 23.91
N GLU A 655 -35.54 11.81 23.25
CA GLU A 655 -36.95 11.47 23.18
C GLU A 655 -37.51 11.09 24.57
N VAL A 656 -36.86 10.17 25.28
CA VAL A 656 -37.24 9.77 26.66
C VAL A 656 -37.20 10.97 27.61
N HIS A 657 -36.23 11.88 27.47
CA HIS A 657 -36.21 13.12 28.24
C HIS A 657 -37.40 14.03 27.89
N SER A 658 -37.76 14.14 26.61
CA SER A 658 -38.90 14.94 26.15
C SER A 658 -40.23 14.39 26.67
N ARG A 659 -40.42 13.06 26.61
CA ARG A 659 -41.55 12.34 27.21
C ARG A 659 -41.66 12.65 28.72
N LEU A 660 -40.56 12.56 29.47
CA LEU A 660 -40.53 12.85 30.90
C LEU A 660 -40.83 14.33 31.25
N GLN A 661 -40.44 15.28 30.39
CA GLN A 661 -40.77 16.70 30.59
C GLN A 661 -42.25 16.98 30.25
N TYR A 662 -42.81 16.32 29.23
CA TYR A 662 -44.24 16.40 28.90
C TYR A 662 -45.10 15.91 30.08
N GLN A 663 -44.86 14.70 30.59
CA GLN A 663 -45.60 14.13 31.72
C GLN A 663 -45.52 15.03 32.97
N LYS A 664 -44.33 15.55 33.31
CA LYS A 664 -44.15 16.51 34.41
C LYS A 664 -44.83 17.86 34.20
N THR A 665 -45.12 18.22 32.96
CA THR A 665 -45.85 19.46 32.63
C THR A 665 -47.35 19.21 32.70
N MET A 666 -47.83 18.05 32.21
CA MET A 666 -49.23 17.65 32.31
C MET A 666 -49.67 17.49 33.77
N GLY A 667 -48.90 16.77 34.58
CA GLY A 667 -49.18 16.63 36.03
C GLY A 667 -49.36 17.98 36.72
N ARG A 668 -48.46 18.95 36.49
CA ARG A 668 -48.57 20.32 37.02
C ARG A 668 -49.82 21.07 36.54
N ILE A 669 -50.28 20.81 35.32
CA ILE A 669 -51.51 21.41 34.78
C ILE A 669 -52.72 20.82 35.52
N VAL A 670 -52.76 19.50 35.69
CA VAL A 670 -53.78 18.79 36.49
C VAL A 670 -53.78 19.29 37.94
N ASP A 671 -52.62 19.31 38.62
CA ASP A 671 -52.45 19.85 39.98
C ASP A 671 -53.03 21.27 40.09
N THR A 672 -52.64 22.16 39.17
CA THR A 672 -53.07 23.57 39.15
C THR A 672 -54.57 23.72 38.91
N ILE A 673 -55.17 22.83 38.12
CA ILE A 673 -56.62 22.83 37.85
C ILE A 673 -57.40 22.29 39.04
N GLN A 674 -56.92 21.22 39.69
CA GLN A 674 -57.51 20.69 40.92
C GLN A 674 -57.45 21.69 42.09
N GLU A 675 -56.33 22.42 42.26
CA GLU A 675 -56.18 23.43 43.32
C GLU A 675 -57.05 24.68 43.12
N ARG A 676 -57.37 25.05 41.87
CA ARG A 676 -57.94 26.37 41.54
C ARG A 676 -59.32 26.36 40.93
N CYS A 677 -59.74 25.26 40.29
CA CYS A 677 -61.06 25.16 39.72
C CYS A 677 -62.10 24.80 40.80
N ARG A 678 -63.34 25.27 40.62
CA ARG A 678 -64.48 24.94 41.50
C ARG A 678 -65.58 24.14 40.79
N ASP A 679 -65.43 23.89 39.50
CA ASP A 679 -66.34 23.04 38.74
C ASP A 679 -65.80 21.61 38.68
N SER A 680 -66.50 20.67 39.35
CA SER A 680 -66.09 19.27 39.43
C SER A 680 -66.08 18.60 38.06
N ARG A 681 -66.97 19.00 37.14
CA ARG A 681 -67.06 18.37 35.81
C ARG A 681 -65.85 18.71 34.97
N LEU A 682 -65.41 19.97 34.98
CA LEU A 682 -64.21 20.39 34.26
C LEU A 682 -62.94 19.73 34.82
N ILE A 683 -62.92 19.36 36.11
CA ILE A 683 -61.81 18.59 36.70
C ILE A 683 -61.87 17.12 36.22
N GLU A 684 -63.05 16.50 36.21
CA GLU A 684 -63.28 15.13 35.71
C GLU A 684 -62.96 15.02 34.20
N ASP A 685 -63.43 15.96 33.38
CA ASP A 685 -63.14 16.02 31.94
C ASP A 685 -61.64 16.18 31.65
N VAL A 686 -60.94 17.05 32.39
CA VAL A 686 -59.49 17.27 32.22
C VAL A 686 -58.67 16.06 32.70
N LEU A 687 -59.11 15.36 33.76
CA LEU A 687 -58.51 14.11 34.19
C LEU A 687 -58.69 13.01 33.13
N ALA A 688 -59.92 12.83 32.62
CA ALA A 688 -60.20 11.86 31.56
C ALA A 688 -59.36 12.15 30.30
N MET A 689 -59.26 13.41 29.86
CA MET A 689 -58.40 13.79 28.75
C MET A 689 -56.90 13.56 29.03
N SER A 690 -56.45 13.71 30.28
CA SER A 690 -55.06 13.42 30.67
C SER A 690 -54.77 11.92 30.63
N ASP A 691 -55.69 11.09 31.13
CA ASP A 691 -55.58 9.63 31.14
C ASP A 691 -55.68 9.06 29.71
N GLU A 692 -56.59 9.57 28.88
CA GLU A 692 -56.66 9.27 27.43
C GLU A 692 -55.35 9.63 26.72
N CYS A 693 -54.78 10.81 27.01
CA CYS A 693 -53.48 11.22 26.48
C CYS A 693 -52.33 10.29 26.92
N GLU A 694 -52.30 9.81 28.18
CA GLU A 694 -51.32 8.81 28.62
C GLU A 694 -51.56 7.44 27.97
N MET A 695 -52.81 7.04 27.75
CA MET A 695 -53.16 5.76 27.11
C MET A 695 -52.80 5.73 25.61
N GLU A 696 -53.07 6.79 24.85
CA GLU A 696 -52.61 6.90 23.46
C GLU A 696 -51.07 6.90 23.37
N PHE A 697 -50.39 7.60 24.30
CA PHE A 697 -48.92 7.59 24.37
C PHE A 697 -48.32 6.23 24.74
N ALA A 698 -49.02 5.45 25.58
CA ALA A 698 -48.62 4.08 25.92
C ALA A 698 -48.77 3.13 24.72
N ALA A 699 -49.87 3.24 23.97
CA ALA A 699 -50.09 2.46 22.75
C ALA A 699 -49.03 2.75 21.67
N GLY A 700 -48.65 4.02 21.51
CA GLY A 700 -47.57 4.45 20.60
C GLY A 700 -46.16 3.90 20.92
N GLY A 701 -45.99 3.16 22.00
CA GLY A 701 -44.74 2.47 22.34
C GLY A 701 -44.51 1.13 21.62
N GLY A 702 -45.53 0.52 21.02
CA GLY A 702 -45.45 -0.85 20.49
C GLY A 702 -44.81 -0.99 19.10
N ASP A 703 -45.01 -0.02 18.21
CA ASP A 703 -44.92 -0.25 16.76
C ASP A 703 -43.54 0.06 16.13
N MET A 704 -42.45 -0.23 16.85
CA MET A 704 -41.07 -0.12 16.34
C MET A 704 -40.24 -1.39 16.56
N HIS A 705 -40.81 -2.55 16.17
CA HIS A 705 -40.06 -3.79 15.97
C HIS A 705 -40.17 -4.41 14.56
N GLU A 706 -41.07 -3.95 13.70
CA GLU A 706 -41.14 -4.37 12.29
C GLU A 706 -40.51 -3.34 11.32
N MET A 707 -39.21 -3.10 11.48
CA MET A 707 -38.35 -2.52 10.43
C MET A 707 -37.17 -3.47 10.16
N GLY A 708 -37.51 -4.69 9.75
CA GLY A 708 -36.55 -5.70 9.31
C GLY A 708 -35.81 -5.27 8.03
N PRO A 709 -34.53 -5.63 7.85
CA PRO A 709 -33.75 -5.21 6.70
C PRO A 709 -34.25 -5.88 5.42
N ALA A 710 -34.73 -5.06 4.47
CA ALA A 710 -35.20 -5.55 3.19
C ALA A 710 -34.07 -6.16 2.33
N GLY A 711 -34.17 -7.45 2.04
CA GLY A 711 -33.56 -8.09 0.87
C GLY A 711 -32.04 -8.21 0.82
N MET A 712 -31.47 -9.14 1.59
CA MET A 712 -30.27 -9.88 1.13
C MET A 712 -30.68 -11.27 0.64
N ALA A 713 -30.82 -11.41 -0.68
CA ALA A 713 -30.93 -12.71 -1.34
C ALA A 713 -29.53 -13.23 -1.68
N GLU A 714 -29.26 -14.51 -1.41
CA GLU A 714 -28.04 -15.17 -1.86
C GLU A 714 -28.07 -15.46 -3.37
N PRO A 715 -26.97 -15.23 -4.11
CA PRO A 715 -26.82 -15.71 -5.47
C PRO A 715 -26.14 -17.08 -5.50
N GLY A 716 -26.90 -18.13 -5.18
CA GLY A 716 -26.62 -19.46 -5.74
C GLY A 716 -26.87 -19.40 -7.26
N GLY A 717 -25.87 -19.75 -8.08
CA GLY A 717 -25.96 -19.54 -9.54
C GLY A 717 -26.50 -20.74 -10.32
N VAL A 718 -27.11 -20.48 -11.48
CA VAL A 718 -26.80 -21.09 -12.80
C VAL A 718 -27.75 -20.55 -13.88
N GLY A 719 -27.20 -20.24 -15.07
CA GLY A 719 -27.88 -20.31 -16.37
C GLY A 719 -29.06 -19.36 -16.67
N GLY A 720 -28.82 -18.28 -17.41
CA GLY A 720 -29.90 -17.45 -17.97
C GLY A 720 -29.46 -16.21 -18.76
N SER A 721 -29.23 -16.35 -20.06
CA SER A 721 -29.22 -15.24 -21.03
C SER A 721 -30.60 -15.21 -21.72
N PRO A 722 -31.24 -14.06 -21.99
CA PRO A 722 -30.73 -13.20 -23.08
C PRO A 722 -30.98 -11.67 -23.02
N SER A 723 -30.18 -10.96 -23.80
CA SER A 723 -30.52 -9.76 -24.61
C SER A 723 -31.30 -8.55 -24.03
N ARG A 724 -30.57 -7.41 -24.00
CA ARG A 724 -30.82 -6.18 -24.81
C ARG A 724 -31.68 -5.03 -24.25
N ALA A 725 -31.02 -3.86 -24.26
CA ALA A 725 -31.52 -2.46 -24.33
C ALA A 725 -31.81 -1.70 -23.02
N GLU A 726 -31.61 -0.38 -23.14
CA GLU A 726 -31.88 0.72 -22.20
C GLU A 726 -31.10 0.72 -20.85
N SER A 727 -30.69 1.86 -20.27
CA SER A 727 -30.62 3.23 -20.79
C SER A 727 -29.31 3.92 -20.34
N ALA A 728 -28.71 4.74 -21.20
CA ALA A 728 -27.41 5.37 -20.93
C ALA A 728 -27.56 6.84 -20.49
N LYS A 729 -27.63 7.08 -19.18
CA LYS A 729 -27.44 8.37 -18.50
C LYS A 729 -26.78 8.14 -17.11
N ASP A 730 -26.28 9.23 -16.51
CA ASP A 730 -25.75 9.33 -15.13
C ASP A 730 -24.39 8.72 -14.75
N LYS A 731 -23.55 8.30 -15.71
CA LYS A 731 -22.11 8.01 -15.45
C LYS A 731 -21.16 9.14 -15.88
N SER A 732 -21.55 10.40 -15.72
CA SER A 732 -20.78 11.56 -16.21
C SER A 732 -20.18 12.50 -15.13
N ILE A 733 -20.58 12.41 -13.86
CA ILE A 733 -20.24 13.43 -12.84
C ILE A 733 -19.06 13.03 -11.93
N SER A 734 -18.93 11.75 -11.55
CA SER A 734 -17.88 11.29 -10.62
C SER A 734 -16.45 11.31 -11.23
N ALA A 735 -16.32 11.17 -12.54
CA ALA A 735 -15.05 10.93 -13.23
C ALA A 735 -14.13 12.17 -13.41
N ARG A 736 -14.42 13.32 -12.79
CA ARG A 736 -13.65 14.58 -12.98
C ARG A 736 -12.85 15.08 -11.77
N PHE A 737 -12.90 14.40 -10.62
CA PHE A 737 -12.26 14.89 -9.39
C PHE A 737 -10.86 14.30 -9.09
N THR A 738 -10.46 13.20 -9.74
CA THR A 738 -9.25 12.45 -9.41
C THR A 738 -7.99 12.84 -10.19
N SER A 739 -8.07 13.70 -11.21
CA SER A 739 -6.94 14.07 -12.08
C SER A 739 -6.19 15.36 -11.68
N TYR A 740 -6.39 15.89 -10.46
CA TYR A 740 -5.92 17.23 -10.06
C TYR A 740 -5.05 17.28 -8.79
N LEU A 741 -4.64 16.14 -8.23
CA LEU A 741 -3.88 16.06 -6.97
C LEU A 741 -2.47 15.45 -7.05
N TRP A 742 -2.00 15.05 -8.24
CA TRP A 742 -0.58 14.80 -8.50
C TRP A 742 -0.10 15.75 -9.60
N GLY A 743 0.75 16.72 -9.22
CA GLY A 743 1.15 17.90 -10.02
C GLY A 743 1.71 19.05 -9.18
#